data_AF-Q0CL53-F1
#
_entry.id   AF-Q0CL53-F1
#
_cell.length_a   1.000
_cell.length_b   1.000
_cell.length_c   1.000
_cell.angle_alpha   90.00
_cell.angle_beta   90.00
_cell.angle_gamma   90.00
#
_symmetry.space_group_name_H-M   'P 1'
#
loop_
_entity.id
_entity.type
_entity.pdbx_description
1 polymer ?
#
loop_
_entity_poly.entity_id
_entity_poly.type
_entity_poly.pdbx_seq_one_letter_code
_entity_poly.pdbx_strand_id
1 'polypeptide(L)'
;MSLSLPPVLCRPLVSNPRFLPVSSDSVPVPDLPRALRPPGGQSICLNLALIFSDPTLLPLIPVRLESPENVGGLAIPPCDIDHTAYRSCWFLPSTPPQSPLSRTPSAALPLASVIQTPPPEPTHTVVIVYRAGQDAIVQVVAEILGKPWTTETSLSTLRKGSNAVVVGILADDLAGSLEGSEKTDRVLINTHCVDDGSFPEESLSDSCNYEFLYSLRSPFFRRDLTRFLSLILGQTRPHEDLKTKNRTNFISTTFPDVHAALPNLDILSVGSDAVELRVDLLVDPLQQASDPVPSLRYVGQQLMLLRQHTELPIIFTTRCTKENGKFPMDDPNLFYKYLRRAIQWGVEYIDVELWLPEEIRKRLADDRGHSIIMSAFHDFSGTWKWTSPEATRIFAESAKYADIVKMIAMVNTVEANYELEYFRSTIKETCGPYPLLSAVNMGQMGQLSRALNTVFSPITHPLLPMIAAPGQLTAAEINEALHIMGQLPKHDLYAIGSFRSTPQSMFMEKCFNELSLPHTLTSIDRGPTNSIERVITQPSFGGASVHPPISSSTACIPAVSEAARAIGLIDTIVAAREGSPLMGENATWKGIRATLTRDYVPSAYRGRAAIILSGSESEASAAIFALRSLGVGAIYTVGFRASGPLAEGLEPFTSIQSVKLVEQPFVIVSALPPEKSLLVQPLLRHYRTSGRASPPSTRGKVYLDLTRGERTGDPVGVAVQAGWTAYGIDDVNAWTTVETLRLLVGQNVPFDFVRMASGRVF
;
A
#
# COMPACT_ATOMS: atom_id res chain seq x y z
N MET A 1 -6.91 64.40 40.65
CA MET A 1 -6.24 64.62 39.35
C MET A 1 -6.46 63.34 38.54
N SER A 2 -7.21 63.23 37.42
CA SER A 2 -7.32 64.04 36.18
C SER A 2 -6.03 64.01 35.34
N LEU A 3 -5.96 63.66 34.05
CA LEU A 3 -6.91 63.20 32.97
C LEU A 3 -6.03 62.46 31.89
N SER A 4 -6.48 61.75 30.81
CA SER A 4 -7.78 61.41 30.19
C SER A 4 -7.65 60.22 29.20
N LEU A 5 -8.80 59.65 28.78
CA LEU A 5 -9.05 58.80 27.58
C LEU A 5 -10.14 59.50 26.71
N PRO A 6 -10.67 58.98 25.57
CA PRO A 6 -10.18 57.95 24.61
C PRO A 6 -9.91 58.63 23.21
N PRO A 7 -10.70 58.56 22.09
CA PRO A 7 -11.40 57.46 21.40
C PRO A 7 -11.26 57.37 19.84
N VAL A 8 -11.22 56.11 19.32
CA VAL A 8 -12.01 55.52 18.19
C VAL A 8 -12.25 56.29 16.87
N LEU A 9 -11.99 55.61 15.73
CA LEU A 9 -12.95 55.54 14.59
C LEU A 9 -12.72 54.33 13.65
N CYS A 10 -13.81 53.70 13.20
CA CYS A 10 -13.85 52.66 12.17
C CYS A 10 -14.93 53.02 11.12
N ARG A 11 -14.79 52.56 9.86
CA ARG A 11 -15.91 52.10 9.01
C ARG A 11 -15.43 51.42 7.70
N PRO A 12 -16.27 50.59 7.03
CA PRO A 12 -15.88 49.72 5.92
C PRO A 12 -16.33 50.22 4.54
N LEU A 13 -16.01 49.45 3.49
CA LEU A 13 -16.64 49.55 2.16
C LEU A 13 -17.10 48.17 1.65
N VAL A 14 -18.32 48.10 1.11
CA VAL A 14 -18.91 46.94 0.43
C VAL A 14 -19.87 47.44 -0.65
N SER A 15 -19.64 47.12 -1.93
CA SER A 15 -20.70 46.86 -2.94
C SER A 15 -20.12 46.56 -4.33
N ASN A 16 -20.56 45.44 -4.91
CA ASN A 16 -20.45 45.05 -6.33
C ASN A 16 -21.63 45.68 -7.15
N PRO A 17 -21.89 45.38 -8.45
CA PRO A 17 -21.04 44.90 -9.56
C PRO A 17 -21.31 45.68 -10.90
N ARG A 18 -20.68 45.29 -12.03
CA ARG A 18 -21.32 45.17 -13.38
C ARG A 18 -20.42 44.49 -14.45
N PHE A 19 -21.05 43.91 -15.47
CA PHE A 19 -20.43 43.21 -16.62
C PHE A 19 -20.45 44.07 -17.91
N LEU A 20 -19.47 43.90 -18.81
CA LEU A 20 -19.61 43.30 -20.17
C LEU A 20 -18.30 43.51 -21.02
N PRO A 21 -18.06 42.76 -22.12
CA PRO A 21 -16.72 42.56 -22.73
C PRO A 21 -16.50 43.27 -24.09
N VAL A 22 -15.31 43.15 -24.71
CA VAL A 22 -15.08 42.87 -26.16
C VAL A 22 -13.58 42.69 -26.56
N SER A 23 -13.35 41.77 -27.52
CA SER A 23 -12.22 41.50 -28.46
C SER A 23 -10.71 41.75 -28.18
N SER A 24 -9.93 40.84 -28.79
CA SER A 24 -8.53 40.88 -29.22
C SER A 24 -7.93 42.21 -29.71
N ASP A 25 -6.62 42.45 -29.47
CA ASP A 25 -5.56 42.10 -30.46
C ASP A 25 -4.11 42.25 -29.92
N SER A 26 -3.12 42.00 -30.79
CA SER A 26 -1.70 41.69 -30.53
C SER A 26 -0.73 42.83 -30.15
N VAL A 27 0.25 42.53 -29.27
CA VAL A 27 1.71 42.90 -29.33
C VAL A 27 2.08 44.42 -29.18
N PRO A 28 3.24 44.86 -28.61
CA PRO A 28 4.49 44.16 -28.23
C PRO A 28 4.97 44.32 -26.77
N VAL A 29 6.14 43.74 -26.47
CA VAL A 29 6.91 43.81 -25.20
C VAL A 29 7.93 44.97 -25.21
N PRO A 30 8.19 45.62 -24.06
CA PRO A 30 9.43 46.37 -23.78
C PRO A 30 10.33 45.69 -22.71
N ASP A 31 11.65 45.79 -22.87
CA ASP A 31 12.66 45.21 -21.95
C ASP A 31 12.83 45.96 -20.61
N LEU A 32 13.27 45.24 -19.56
CA LEU A 32 14.06 45.75 -18.42
C LEU A 32 14.89 44.55 -17.83
N PRO A 33 15.84 44.71 -16.87
CA PRO A 33 17.21 44.25 -17.10
C PRO A 33 17.70 43.08 -16.23
N ARG A 34 18.84 42.50 -16.63
CA ARG A 34 19.57 41.47 -15.88
C ARG A 34 20.08 41.96 -14.51
N ALA A 35 19.87 41.17 -13.45
CA ALA A 35 20.89 40.85 -12.45
C ALA A 35 20.48 39.65 -11.55
N LEU A 36 21.50 38.98 -10.98
CA LEU A 36 21.45 38.04 -9.83
C LEU A 36 20.64 36.71 -9.98
N ARG A 37 21.36 35.59 -9.97
CA ARG A 37 20.84 34.23 -9.77
C ARG A 37 20.93 33.81 -8.29
N PRO A 38 19.92 33.15 -7.70
CA PRO A 38 20.11 32.17 -6.64
C PRO A 38 20.51 30.78 -7.23
N PRO A 39 21.01 29.83 -6.43
CA PRO A 39 21.29 28.46 -6.88
C PRO A 39 20.01 27.71 -7.27
N GLY A 40 20.15 26.70 -8.15
CA GLY A 40 19.01 25.96 -8.71
C GLY A 40 18.40 24.97 -7.72
N GLY A 41 17.06 24.91 -7.68
CA GLY A 41 16.31 24.04 -6.78
C GLY A 41 14.79 24.14 -6.91
N GLN A 42 14.25 24.18 -8.14
CA GLN A 42 12.79 24.17 -8.37
C GLN A 42 12.36 23.34 -9.58
N SER A 43 11.35 22.49 -9.32
CA SER A 43 10.40 21.87 -10.26
C SER A 43 10.93 20.99 -11.41
N ILE A 44 11.15 19.71 -11.11
CA ILE A 44 11.11 18.63 -12.13
C ILE A 44 9.67 18.10 -12.32
N CYS A 45 8.81 18.24 -11.31
CA CYS A 45 7.43 17.75 -11.28
C CYS A 45 6.56 18.25 -12.46
N LEU A 46 6.81 19.45 -12.98
CA LEU A 46 6.07 19.95 -14.14
C LEU A 46 6.36 19.15 -15.44
N ASN A 47 7.58 18.62 -15.57
CA ASN A 47 7.96 17.78 -16.70
C ASN A 47 7.32 16.38 -16.62
N LEU A 48 6.92 15.92 -15.42
CA LEU A 48 6.13 14.69 -15.26
C LEU A 48 4.73 14.84 -15.88
N ALA A 49 4.05 15.97 -15.68
CA ALA A 49 2.74 16.21 -16.31
C ALA A 49 2.85 16.40 -17.83
N LEU A 50 3.84 17.17 -18.28
CA LEU A 50 3.98 17.54 -19.70
C LEU A 50 4.38 16.35 -20.60
N ILE A 51 5.34 15.52 -20.17
CA ILE A 51 5.83 14.38 -20.98
C ILE A 51 4.74 13.31 -21.19
N PHE A 52 3.79 13.18 -20.26
CA PHE A 52 2.69 12.21 -20.35
C PHE A 52 1.41 12.78 -21.00
N SER A 53 1.44 14.03 -21.47
CA SER A 53 0.30 14.69 -22.11
C SER A 53 0.41 14.82 -23.64
N ASP A 54 1.61 14.70 -24.23
CA ASP A 54 1.84 14.81 -25.67
C ASP A 54 2.93 13.83 -26.14
N PRO A 55 2.62 12.84 -27.02
CA PRO A 55 3.59 11.84 -27.46
C PRO A 55 4.59 12.34 -28.53
N THR A 56 4.62 13.63 -28.88
CA THR A 56 5.40 14.16 -30.01
C THR A 56 6.66 14.95 -29.66
N LEU A 57 6.88 15.28 -28.37
CA LEU A 57 7.95 16.21 -27.95
C LEU A 57 9.25 15.52 -27.46
N LEU A 58 10.18 15.29 -28.40
CA LEU A 58 11.58 14.95 -28.12
C LEU A 58 12.53 16.08 -28.55
N PRO A 59 13.25 16.76 -27.63
CA PRO A 59 14.27 17.74 -27.99
C PRO A 59 15.59 17.06 -28.37
N LEU A 60 15.95 17.09 -29.66
CA LEU A 60 17.28 16.70 -30.14
C LEU A 60 18.34 17.72 -29.70
N ILE A 61 19.31 17.29 -28.90
CA ILE A 61 20.51 18.08 -28.55
C ILE A 61 21.77 17.30 -28.98
N PRO A 62 22.59 17.84 -29.90
CA PRO A 62 23.80 17.15 -30.37
C PRO A 62 24.96 17.31 -29.38
N VAL A 63 25.52 16.18 -28.92
CA VAL A 63 26.76 16.16 -28.13
C VAL A 63 27.95 16.37 -29.06
N ARG A 64 28.81 17.35 -28.73
CA ARG A 64 30.06 17.64 -29.45
C ARG A 64 31.23 17.05 -28.68
N LEU A 65 32.05 16.23 -29.33
CA LEU A 65 33.26 15.65 -28.75
C LEU A 65 34.44 16.61 -28.87
N GLU A 66 35.03 17.01 -27.75
CA GLU A 66 36.36 17.64 -27.70
C GLU A 66 37.16 17.02 -26.54
N SER A 67 38.39 16.58 -26.84
CA SER A 67 39.42 16.22 -25.86
C SER A 67 40.46 17.35 -25.79
N PRO A 68 41.23 17.42 -24.69
CA PRO A 68 42.68 17.31 -24.86
C PRO A 68 43.38 16.53 -23.73
N GLU A 69 44.72 16.54 -23.77
CA GLU A 69 45.62 15.65 -23.02
C GLU A 69 46.24 16.27 -21.76
N ASN A 70 46.95 15.42 -21.00
CA ASN A 70 48.05 15.66 -20.04
C ASN A 70 48.56 17.10 -19.80
N VAL A 71 48.89 17.41 -18.53
CA VAL A 71 50.29 17.62 -18.06
C VAL A 71 50.33 17.91 -16.54
N GLY A 72 51.41 17.47 -15.88
CA GLY A 72 51.91 18.10 -14.64
C GLY A 72 51.57 17.37 -13.34
N GLY A 73 52.61 16.87 -12.65
CA GLY A 73 52.53 16.40 -11.27
C GLY A 73 53.44 17.20 -10.34
N LEU A 74 53.26 17.05 -9.03
CA LEU A 74 54.20 17.50 -7.98
C LEU A 74 54.22 16.48 -6.83
N ALA A 75 55.19 16.58 -5.92
CA ALA A 75 55.51 15.52 -4.95
C ALA A 75 55.77 16.04 -3.52
N ILE A 76 55.53 15.17 -2.53
CA ILE A 76 56.31 14.96 -1.27
C ILE A 76 56.49 16.20 -0.35
N PRO A 77 56.11 16.14 0.96
CA PRO A 77 56.77 15.26 1.92
C PRO A 77 55.91 14.59 3.03
N PRO A 78 56.49 13.62 3.79
CA PRO A 78 55.86 12.95 4.94
C PRO A 78 56.32 13.46 6.30
N CYS A 79 55.59 13.09 7.37
CA CYS A 79 55.93 13.04 8.80
C CYS A 79 54.69 12.51 9.58
N ASP A 80 54.75 12.01 10.80
CA ASP A 80 55.74 11.09 11.40
C ASP A 80 55.11 10.37 12.62
N ILE A 81 55.80 9.36 13.15
CA ILE A 81 55.42 8.50 14.29
C ILE A 81 55.35 9.28 15.63
N ASP A 82 54.35 8.99 16.51
CA ASP A 82 54.64 8.54 17.90
C ASP A 82 53.46 7.85 18.65
N HIS A 83 53.78 7.30 19.84
CA HIS A 83 53.09 6.25 20.59
C HIS A 83 52.20 6.71 21.78
N THR A 84 51.61 5.70 22.45
CA THR A 84 51.15 5.64 23.86
C THR A 84 49.75 6.19 24.22
N ALA A 85 48.98 5.60 25.16
CA ALA A 85 49.04 4.26 25.80
C ALA A 85 47.73 3.95 26.61
N TYR A 86 47.78 2.86 27.39
CA TYR A 86 46.96 2.51 28.59
C TYR A 86 45.81 1.47 28.52
N ARG A 87 46.24 0.20 28.73
CA ARG A 87 45.74 -0.78 29.73
C ARG A 87 44.39 -1.52 29.57
N SER A 88 44.54 -2.85 29.47
CA SER A 88 43.87 -3.91 30.27
C SER A 88 42.41 -4.26 29.93
N CYS A 89 41.89 -5.47 30.23
CA CYS A 89 42.43 -6.57 31.03
C CYS A 89 41.87 -7.97 30.63
N TRP A 90 42.34 -9.02 31.32
CA TRP A 90 41.83 -10.41 31.42
C TRP A 90 42.05 -11.42 30.27
N PHE A 91 42.74 -12.51 30.61
CA PHE A 91 42.78 -13.81 29.93
C PHE A 91 41.73 -14.76 30.54
N LEU A 92 41.25 -15.74 29.77
CA LEU A 92 40.98 -17.14 30.17
C LEU A 92 41.04 -18.05 28.89
N PRO A 93 41.12 -19.39 29.00
CA PRO A 93 41.93 -20.19 28.06
C PRO A 93 41.21 -20.79 26.86
N SER A 94 42.02 -21.22 25.88
CA SER A 94 41.63 -21.85 24.63
C SER A 94 41.29 -23.35 24.75
N THR A 95 40.37 -23.81 23.90
CA THR A 95 40.09 -25.22 23.60
C THR A 95 40.38 -25.51 22.11
N PRO A 96 40.78 -26.74 21.73
CA PRO A 96 41.17 -27.05 20.37
C PRO A 96 39.95 -27.26 19.43
N PRO A 97 40.08 -26.98 18.12
CA PRO A 97 39.00 -27.19 17.16
C PRO A 97 38.75 -28.68 16.89
N GLN A 98 37.47 -29.08 16.89
CA GLN A 98 37.04 -30.37 16.35
C GLN A 98 36.79 -30.27 14.84
N SER A 99 36.99 -31.38 14.12
CA SER A 99 36.79 -31.48 12.68
C SER A 99 35.30 -31.44 12.28
N PRO A 100 34.97 -30.96 11.06
CA PRO A 100 33.58 -30.81 10.64
C PRO A 100 32.93 -32.18 10.34
N LEU A 101 31.84 -32.48 11.06
CA LEU A 101 30.92 -33.56 10.70
C LEU A 101 30.14 -33.19 9.43
N SER A 102 29.92 -34.18 8.56
CA SER A 102 29.18 -34.02 7.31
C SER A 102 27.70 -33.72 7.56
N ARG A 103 27.22 -32.58 7.04
CA ARG A 103 25.78 -32.29 7.00
C ARG A 103 25.10 -33.16 5.94
N THR A 104 24.12 -33.95 6.35
CA THR A 104 23.15 -34.55 5.44
C THR A 104 22.23 -33.47 4.83
N PRO A 105 21.64 -33.70 3.65
CA PRO A 105 20.64 -32.79 3.09
C PRO A 105 19.43 -32.67 4.02
N SER A 106 18.97 -31.44 4.26
CA SER A 106 17.71 -31.21 4.98
C SER A 106 16.55 -31.74 4.14
N ALA A 107 15.63 -32.48 4.76
CA ALA A 107 14.38 -32.86 4.11
C ALA A 107 13.56 -31.60 3.78
N ALA A 108 12.88 -31.60 2.64
CA ALA A 108 12.00 -30.49 2.29
C ALA A 108 10.83 -30.39 3.28
N LEU A 109 10.54 -29.16 3.74
CA LEU A 109 9.33 -28.89 4.50
C LEU A 109 8.09 -29.11 3.61
N PRO A 110 6.98 -29.63 4.16
CA PRO A 110 5.75 -29.84 3.39
C PRO A 110 5.19 -28.51 2.90
N LEU A 111 4.65 -28.47 1.68
CA LEU A 111 4.21 -27.23 1.02
C LEU A 111 3.17 -26.43 1.85
N ALA A 112 2.41 -27.12 2.71
CA ALA A 112 1.46 -26.53 3.65
C ALA A 112 2.07 -25.62 4.73
N SER A 113 3.39 -25.66 4.98
CA SER A 113 4.08 -24.68 5.85
C SER A 113 4.73 -23.53 5.08
N VAL A 114 4.86 -23.66 3.76
CA VAL A 114 5.51 -22.70 2.84
C VAL A 114 4.50 -21.72 2.24
N ILE A 115 3.24 -22.15 2.11
CA ILE A 115 2.13 -21.27 1.76
C ILE A 115 1.72 -20.50 3.02
N GLN A 116 1.87 -19.18 3.00
CA GLN A 116 1.34 -18.25 4.02
C GLN A 116 -0.12 -18.65 4.32
N THR A 117 -0.46 -18.87 5.60
CA THR A 117 -1.68 -19.61 5.99
C THR A 117 -2.92 -19.11 5.24
N PRO A 118 -3.66 -19.99 4.54
CA PRO A 118 -4.67 -19.56 3.58
C PRO A 118 -5.72 -18.72 4.27
N PRO A 119 -6.17 -17.61 3.64
CA PRO A 119 -6.93 -16.55 4.29
C PRO A 119 -8.13 -17.11 5.07
N PRO A 120 -8.40 -16.59 6.28
CA PRO A 120 -9.43 -17.14 7.15
C PRO A 120 -10.76 -17.17 6.43
N GLU A 121 -11.48 -18.30 6.51
CA GLU A 121 -12.86 -18.33 6.05
C GLU A 121 -13.70 -17.40 6.93
N PRO A 122 -14.56 -16.55 6.36
CA PRO A 122 -15.48 -15.74 7.14
C PRO A 122 -16.39 -16.66 8.00
N THR A 123 -16.12 -16.68 9.30
CA THR A 123 -16.83 -17.47 10.33
C THR A 123 -18.25 -16.97 10.60
N HIS A 124 -18.66 -15.90 9.92
CA HIS A 124 -19.92 -15.20 10.12
C HIS A 124 -20.67 -15.07 8.79
N THR A 125 -21.99 -15.07 8.86
CA THR A 125 -22.85 -14.82 7.68
C THR A 125 -22.86 -13.33 7.37
N VAL A 126 -22.57 -12.95 6.12
CA VAL A 126 -22.55 -11.54 5.69
C VAL A 126 -23.97 -11.12 5.32
N VAL A 127 -24.46 -10.11 6.03
CA VAL A 127 -25.80 -9.53 5.86
C VAL A 127 -25.66 -8.11 5.35
N ILE A 128 -26.23 -7.87 4.17
CA ILE A 128 -26.24 -6.58 3.49
C ILE A 128 -27.60 -5.93 3.70
N VAL A 129 -27.61 -4.83 4.45
CA VAL A 129 -28.78 -3.99 4.63
C VAL A 129 -28.80 -2.97 3.50
N TYR A 130 -29.90 -2.89 2.75
CA TYR A 130 -30.04 -2.03 1.58
C TYR A 130 -31.40 -1.31 1.55
N ARG A 131 -31.48 -0.20 0.80
CA ARG A 131 -32.73 0.56 0.61
C ARG A 131 -33.52 0.06 -0.60
N ALA A 132 -34.84 0.32 -0.64
CA ALA A 132 -35.70 -0.08 -1.75
C ALA A 132 -35.13 0.36 -3.11
N GLY A 133 -35.00 -0.59 -4.06
CA GLY A 133 -34.39 -0.35 -5.37
C GLY A 133 -32.85 -0.33 -5.41
N GLN A 134 -32.17 -0.64 -4.31
CA GLN A 134 -30.70 -0.74 -4.25
C GLN A 134 -30.19 -2.20 -4.14
N ASP A 135 -31.06 -3.20 -4.29
CA ASP A 135 -30.80 -4.65 -4.11
C ASP A 135 -29.61 -5.20 -4.91
N ALA A 136 -29.27 -4.58 -6.04
CA ALA A 136 -28.10 -4.94 -6.84
C ALA A 136 -26.78 -4.97 -6.05
N ILE A 137 -26.65 -4.19 -4.97
CA ILE A 137 -25.47 -4.21 -4.07
C ILE A 137 -25.24 -5.59 -3.45
N VAL A 138 -26.31 -6.34 -3.15
CA VAL A 138 -26.25 -7.71 -2.60
C VAL A 138 -25.56 -8.65 -3.60
N GLN A 139 -25.90 -8.55 -4.89
CA GLN A 139 -25.23 -9.34 -5.94
C GLN A 139 -23.76 -8.93 -6.10
N VAL A 140 -23.42 -7.64 -6.04
CA VAL A 140 -22.02 -7.19 -6.19
C VAL A 140 -21.15 -7.69 -5.03
N VAL A 141 -21.63 -7.59 -3.78
CA VAL A 141 -20.96 -8.19 -2.62
C VAL A 141 -20.81 -9.70 -2.79
N ALA A 142 -21.88 -10.39 -3.19
CA ALA A 142 -21.88 -11.82 -3.42
C ALA A 142 -20.79 -12.24 -4.42
N GLU A 143 -20.73 -11.58 -5.58
CA GLU A 143 -19.69 -11.80 -6.59
C GLU A 143 -18.28 -11.55 -6.06
N ILE A 144 -18.04 -10.44 -5.37
CA ILE A 144 -16.73 -10.09 -4.78
C ILE A 144 -16.29 -11.14 -3.74
N LEU A 145 -17.23 -11.66 -2.94
CA LEU A 145 -16.98 -12.72 -1.95
C LEU A 145 -16.95 -14.14 -2.55
N GLY A 146 -17.32 -14.31 -3.82
CA GLY A 146 -17.45 -15.62 -4.49
C GLY A 146 -18.63 -16.48 -4.01
N LYS A 147 -19.49 -15.98 -3.11
CA LYS A 147 -20.58 -16.73 -2.44
C LYS A 147 -21.95 -16.46 -3.09
N PRO A 148 -22.83 -17.45 -3.31
CA PRO A 148 -24.21 -17.24 -3.77
C PRO A 148 -25.00 -16.32 -2.81
N TRP A 149 -26.14 -15.79 -3.28
CA TRP A 149 -26.95 -14.84 -2.49
C TRP A 149 -28.45 -15.17 -2.44
N THR A 150 -29.12 -14.59 -1.44
CA THR A 150 -30.57 -14.57 -1.23
C THR A 150 -31.01 -13.19 -0.70
N THR A 151 -32.30 -12.90 -0.70
CA THR A 151 -32.92 -11.73 -0.04
C THR A 151 -34.03 -12.21 0.87
N GLU A 152 -33.97 -11.83 2.15
CA GLU A 152 -34.90 -12.27 3.19
C GLU A 152 -35.60 -11.06 3.82
N THR A 153 -36.88 -11.19 4.19
CA THR A 153 -37.63 -10.16 4.93
C THR A 153 -37.53 -10.32 6.45
N SER A 154 -36.76 -11.30 6.94
CA SER A 154 -36.48 -11.44 8.37
C SER A 154 -35.16 -12.16 8.64
N LEU A 155 -34.36 -11.63 9.57
CA LEU A 155 -33.15 -12.30 10.05
C LEU A 155 -33.41 -13.58 10.89
N SER A 156 -34.68 -13.91 11.14
CA SER A 156 -35.09 -15.15 11.82
C SER A 156 -35.09 -16.38 10.92
N THR A 157 -35.21 -16.23 9.59
CA THR A 157 -35.16 -17.36 8.63
C THR A 157 -33.75 -17.94 8.48
N LEU A 158 -32.73 -17.14 8.81
CA LEU A 158 -31.32 -17.47 8.71
C LEU A 158 -30.88 -18.54 9.71
N ARG A 159 -30.92 -19.80 9.25
CA ARG A 159 -30.36 -20.98 9.92
C ARG A 159 -28.95 -20.67 10.47
N LYS A 160 -28.74 -20.89 11.78
CA LYS A 160 -27.44 -20.73 12.44
C LYS A 160 -26.34 -21.47 11.68
N GLY A 161 -25.21 -20.79 11.44
CA GLY A 161 -23.99 -21.36 10.84
C GLY A 161 -23.89 -21.40 9.31
N SER A 162 -24.87 -20.90 8.54
CA SER A 162 -24.85 -20.99 7.06
C SER A 162 -24.01 -19.91 6.36
N ASN A 163 -22.70 -19.84 6.67
CA ASN A 163 -21.75 -18.87 6.14
C ASN A 163 -21.50 -18.97 4.61
N ALA A 164 -22.15 -19.90 3.91
CA ALA A 164 -22.02 -20.14 2.48
C ALA A 164 -22.76 -19.12 1.59
N VAL A 165 -23.61 -18.26 2.15
CA VAL A 165 -24.52 -17.37 1.42
C VAL A 165 -24.37 -15.92 1.88
N VAL A 166 -24.50 -14.95 0.96
CA VAL A 166 -24.68 -13.52 1.27
C VAL A 166 -26.17 -13.20 1.32
N VAL A 167 -26.60 -12.50 2.35
CA VAL A 167 -28.02 -12.24 2.61
C VAL A 167 -28.31 -10.76 2.42
N GLY A 168 -29.24 -10.40 1.54
CA GLY A 168 -29.85 -9.08 1.53
C GLY A 168 -31.03 -8.98 2.51
N ILE A 169 -31.18 -7.85 3.19
CA ILE A 169 -32.41 -7.44 3.90
C ILE A 169 -32.69 -5.96 3.63
N LEU A 170 -33.98 -5.59 3.52
CA LEU A 170 -34.38 -4.19 3.43
C LEU A 170 -34.14 -3.47 4.77
N ALA A 171 -33.73 -2.20 4.71
CA ALA A 171 -33.54 -1.36 5.90
C ALA A 171 -34.80 -1.32 6.80
N ASP A 172 -35.98 -1.22 6.19
CA ASP A 172 -37.27 -1.15 6.88
C ASP A 172 -37.62 -2.45 7.62
N ASP A 173 -37.21 -3.61 7.09
CA ASP A 173 -37.42 -4.94 7.67
C ASP A 173 -36.43 -5.25 8.82
N LEU A 174 -35.33 -4.48 8.94
CA LEU A 174 -34.26 -4.78 9.90
C LEU A 174 -34.72 -4.61 11.35
N ALA A 175 -35.51 -3.58 11.66
CA ALA A 175 -35.88 -3.24 13.04
C ALA A 175 -36.62 -4.39 13.74
N GLY A 176 -37.65 -4.96 13.08
CA GLY A 176 -38.38 -6.13 13.57
C GLY A 176 -37.60 -7.46 13.48
N SER A 177 -36.39 -7.44 12.89
CA SER A 177 -35.54 -8.61 12.71
C SER A 177 -34.40 -8.73 13.72
N LEU A 178 -34.14 -7.70 14.52
CA LEU A 178 -33.09 -7.71 15.54
C LEU A 178 -33.57 -8.27 16.90
N GLU A 179 -34.89 -8.36 17.12
CA GLU A 179 -35.45 -8.93 18.34
C GLU A 179 -35.18 -10.44 18.43
N GLY A 180 -34.36 -10.84 19.42
CA GLY A 180 -34.08 -12.24 19.74
C GLY A 180 -32.88 -12.88 19.02
N SER A 181 -32.11 -12.14 18.20
CA SER A 181 -30.87 -12.65 17.59
C SER A 181 -29.64 -12.33 18.43
N GLU A 182 -28.78 -13.33 18.66
CA GLU A 182 -27.43 -13.11 19.19
C GLU A 182 -26.57 -12.39 18.13
N LYS A 183 -25.76 -11.40 18.57
CA LYS A 183 -24.98 -10.52 17.67
C LYS A 183 -23.73 -11.18 17.05
N THR A 184 -23.36 -12.39 17.46
CA THR A 184 -22.04 -12.98 17.22
C THR A 184 -21.90 -13.76 15.92
N ASP A 185 -22.98 -14.29 15.34
CA ASP A 185 -22.91 -15.22 14.21
C ASP A 185 -22.87 -14.52 12.83
N ARG A 186 -22.97 -13.19 12.79
CA ARG A 186 -23.30 -12.41 11.59
C ARG A 186 -22.51 -11.10 11.53
N VAL A 187 -22.25 -10.62 10.32
CA VAL A 187 -21.70 -9.28 10.05
C VAL A 187 -22.73 -8.49 9.26
N LEU A 188 -23.38 -7.53 9.92
CA LEU A 188 -24.32 -6.59 9.30
C LEU A 188 -23.58 -5.39 8.73
N ILE A 189 -23.79 -5.13 7.45
CA ILE A 189 -23.21 -4.02 6.70
C ILE A 189 -24.36 -3.15 6.19
N ASN A 190 -24.45 -1.92 6.67
CA ASN A 190 -25.36 -0.90 6.14
C ASN A 190 -24.80 -0.37 4.82
N THR A 191 -25.47 -0.63 3.69
CA THR A 191 -25.00 -0.19 2.37
C THR A 191 -25.86 0.93 1.81
N HIS A 192 -25.21 1.96 1.25
CA HIS A 192 -25.92 3.17 0.83
C HIS A 192 -25.28 3.84 -0.39
N CYS A 193 -26.08 4.00 -1.46
CA CYS A 193 -25.68 4.75 -2.64
C CYS A 193 -25.84 6.27 -2.41
N VAL A 194 -24.76 7.05 -2.49
CA VAL A 194 -24.76 8.52 -2.27
C VAL A 194 -25.19 9.33 -3.50
N ASP A 195 -25.49 8.67 -4.63
CA ASP A 195 -25.75 9.32 -5.92
C ASP A 195 -27.02 10.19 -5.97
N ASP A 196 -27.97 9.93 -5.06
CA ASP A 196 -29.21 10.72 -4.90
C ASP A 196 -29.06 11.93 -3.97
N GLY A 197 -27.90 12.08 -3.33
CA GLY A 197 -27.65 13.14 -2.36
C GLY A 197 -28.33 12.92 -1.00
N SER A 198 -28.83 11.73 -0.69
CA SER A 198 -29.24 11.32 0.65
C SER A 198 -28.04 10.87 1.51
N PHE A 199 -28.30 10.34 2.70
CA PHE A 199 -27.30 9.76 3.60
C PHE A 199 -27.96 8.66 4.47
N PRO A 200 -27.21 7.70 5.06
CA PRO A 200 -27.75 6.79 6.06
C PRO A 200 -28.39 7.48 7.27
N GLU A 201 -29.39 6.81 7.84
CA GLU A 201 -29.95 7.18 9.14
C GLU A 201 -29.04 6.67 10.26
N GLU A 202 -28.68 7.54 11.20
CA GLU A 202 -27.68 7.23 12.24
C GLU A 202 -28.08 6.03 13.11
N SER A 203 -29.36 5.89 13.44
CA SER A 203 -29.94 4.74 14.14
C SER A 203 -29.78 3.41 13.38
N LEU A 204 -29.89 3.43 12.05
CA LEU A 204 -29.70 2.26 11.21
C LEU A 204 -28.21 1.86 11.19
N SER A 205 -27.33 2.84 10.98
CA SER A 205 -25.89 2.65 11.03
C SER A 205 -25.43 2.07 12.37
N ASP A 206 -25.91 2.61 13.49
CA ASP A 206 -25.51 2.21 14.84
C ASP A 206 -26.05 0.83 15.24
N SER A 207 -27.08 0.33 14.54
CA SER A 207 -27.54 -1.07 14.66
C SER A 207 -26.62 -2.08 13.94
N CYS A 208 -25.80 -1.62 12.99
CA CYS A 208 -24.95 -2.45 12.14
C CYS A 208 -23.49 -2.53 12.63
N ASN A 209 -22.80 -3.62 12.28
CA ASN A 209 -21.38 -3.77 12.59
C ASN A 209 -20.53 -2.76 11.81
N TYR A 210 -20.87 -2.57 10.53
CA TYR A 210 -20.17 -1.74 9.54
C TYR A 210 -21.15 -0.96 8.65
N GLU A 211 -20.61 0.02 7.93
CA GLU A 211 -21.32 0.87 6.96
C GLU A 211 -20.45 1.04 5.70
N PHE A 212 -21.07 1.00 4.52
CA PHE A 212 -20.39 1.19 3.24
C PHE A 212 -21.16 2.17 2.35
N LEU A 213 -20.52 3.30 2.08
CA LEU A 213 -21.00 4.34 1.18
C LEU A 213 -20.44 4.08 -0.22
N TYR A 214 -21.27 4.22 -1.25
CA TYR A 214 -20.83 4.00 -2.64
C TYR A 214 -21.51 4.94 -3.64
N SER A 215 -20.92 5.05 -4.83
CA SER A 215 -21.51 5.71 -6.00
C SER A 215 -21.43 4.75 -7.18
N LEU A 216 -22.55 4.52 -7.87
CA LEU A 216 -22.63 3.74 -9.09
C LEU A 216 -22.07 4.51 -10.30
N ARG A 217 -21.80 5.81 -10.15
CA ARG A 217 -21.10 6.65 -11.14
C ARG A 217 -19.57 6.51 -11.05
N SER A 218 -19.04 5.96 -9.97
CA SER A 218 -17.59 5.78 -9.79
C SER A 218 -17.10 4.48 -10.45
N PRO A 219 -16.09 4.52 -11.35
CA PRO A 219 -15.50 3.31 -11.92
C PRO A 219 -14.75 2.47 -10.88
N PHE A 220 -14.39 3.07 -9.73
CA PHE A 220 -13.59 2.44 -8.68
C PHE A 220 -14.43 1.74 -7.59
N PHE A 221 -15.76 1.84 -7.65
CA PHE A 221 -16.68 1.26 -6.67
C PHE A 221 -16.42 -0.23 -6.35
N ARG A 222 -16.14 -1.07 -7.37
CA ARG A 222 -15.86 -2.50 -7.14
C ARG A 222 -14.55 -2.73 -6.39
N ARG A 223 -13.51 -1.96 -6.72
CA ARG A 223 -12.18 -1.99 -6.07
C ARG A 223 -12.27 -1.57 -4.61
N ASP A 224 -12.93 -0.44 -4.37
CA ASP A 224 -13.25 0.12 -3.06
C ASP A 224 -13.99 -0.89 -2.15
N LEU A 225 -15.11 -1.44 -2.65
CA LEU A 225 -15.88 -2.48 -1.95
C LEU A 225 -15.06 -3.75 -1.70
N THR A 226 -14.18 -4.15 -2.64
CA THR A 226 -13.27 -5.30 -2.47
C THR A 226 -12.25 -5.06 -1.36
N ARG A 227 -11.65 -3.87 -1.28
CA ARG A 227 -10.71 -3.49 -0.22
C ARG A 227 -11.39 -3.45 1.15
N PHE A 228 -12.55 -2.79 1.24
CA PHE A 228 -13.39 -2.76 2.43
C PHE A 228 -13.76 -4.17 2.93
N LEU A 229 -14.36 -5.01 2.07
CA LEU A 229 -14.74 -6.39 2.43
C LEU A 229 -13.55 -7.26 2.82
N SER A 230 -12.38 -7.06 2.20
CA SER A 230 -11.17 -7.81 2.56
C SER A 230 -10.67 -7.46 3.97
N LEU A 231 -10.74 -6.20 4.38
CA LEU A 231 -10.36 -5.76 5.72
C LEU A 231 -11.39 -6.20 6.77
N ILE A 232 -12.67 -5.90 6.58
CA ILE A 232 -13.70 -6.14 7.63
C ILE A 232 -14.02 -7.64 7.84
N LEU A 233 -13.56 -8.51 6.93
CA LEU A 233 -13.59 -9.97 7.08
C LEU A 233 -12.19 -10.56 7.42
N GLY A 234 -11.20 -9.71 7.73
CA GLY A 234 -9.88 -10.11 8.26
C GLY A 234 -8.97 -10.83 7.27
N GLN A 235 -9.27 -10.75 5.97
CA GLN A 235 -8.60 -11.45 4.87
C GLN A 235 -7.37 -10.71 4.35
N THR A 236 -7.40 -9.37 4.38
CA THR A 236 -6.21 -8.52 4.25
C THR A 236 -5.91 -7.88 5.59
N ARG A 237 -4.62 -7.71 5.90
CA ARG A 237 -4.15 -7.09 7.15
C ARG A 237 -2.90 -6.25 6.85
N PRO A 238 -3.03 -5.06 6.25
CA PRO A 238 -1.88 -4.30 5.74
C PRO A 238 -0.80 -4.01 6.80
N HIS A 239 -1.19 -3.93 8.08
CA HIS A 239 -0.25 -3.80 9.19
C HIS A 239 0.69 -5.01 9.34
N GLU A 240 0.23 -6.23 9.05
CA GLU A 240 1.05 -7.44 9.11
C GLU A 240 2.17 -7.43 8.06
N ASP A 241 1.94 -6.82 6.90
CA ASP A 241 2.95 -6.62 5.88
C ASP A 241 3.87 -5.42 6.25
N LEU A 242 3.27 -4.27 6.60
CA LEU A 242 4.02 -3.04 6.89
C LEU A 242 4.97 -3.15 8.08
N LYS A 243 4.62 -3.91 9.13
CA LYS A 243 5.49 -4.15 10.29
C LYS A 243 6.74 -4.98 9.97
N THR A 244 6.82 -5.60 8.79
CA THR A 244 8.04 -6.30 8.32
C THR A 244 9.03 -5.37 7.63
N LYS A 245 8.62 -4.15 7.25
CA LYS A 245 9.51 -3.17 6.61
C LYS A 245 10.52 -2.60 7.60
N ASN A 246 11.76 -2.38 7.15
CA ASN A 246 12.80 -1.66 7.89
C ASN A 246 12.42 -0.20 8.24
N ARG A 247 11.51 0.40 7.45
CA ARG A 247 11.01 1.77 7.59
C ARG A 247 9.59 1.87 7.04
N THR A 248 8.74 2.63 7.73
CA THR A 248 7.40 3.01 7.29
C THR A 248 7.18 4.51 7.38
N ASN A 249 6.50 5.09 6.39
CA ASN A 249 6.15 6.52 6.31
C ASN A 249 4.63 6.69 6.14
N PHE A 250 4.06 7.83 6.53
CA PHE A 250 2.70 8.21 6.11
C PHE A 250 2.61 9.69 5.74
N ILE A 251 1.79 10.03 4.74
CA ILE A 251 1.55 11.41 4.34
C ILE A 251 0.21 11.93 4.91
N SER A 252 0.25 13.09 5.55
CA SER A 252 -0.95 13.80 6.00
C SER A 252 -1.60 14.56 4.84
N THR A 253 -2.84 14.20 4.49
CA THR A 253 -3.66 15.06 3.62
C THR A 253 -4.06 16.32 4.40
N THR A 254 -3.70 17.49 3.87
CA THR A 254 -3.99 18.79 4.49
C THR A 254 -4.97 19.63 3.66
N PHE A 255 -5.69 18.97 2.75
CA PHE A 255 -6.70 19.60 1.90
C PHE A 255 -8.04 19.77 2.67
N PRO A 256 -8.79 20.86 2.43
CA PRO A 256 -10.14 21.02 2.97
C PRO A 256 -11.17 20.10 2.29
N ASP A 257 -10.84 19.60 1.09
CA ASP A 257 -11.62 18.64 0.30
C ASP A 257 -10.65 17.72 -0.46
N VAL A 258 -10.84 16.40 -0.37
CA VAL A 258 -10.06 15.35 -1.05
C VAL A 258 -10.13 15.48 -2.57
N HIS A 259 -11.19 16.08 -3.15
CA HIS A 259 -11.24 16.38 -4.59
C HIS A 259 -10.02 17.19 -5.07
N ALA A 260 -9.47 18.07 -4.22
CA ALA A 260 -8.28 18.87 -4.53
C ALA A 260 -6.97 18.04 -4.55
N ALA A 261 -6.96 16.87 -3.88
CA ALA A 261 -5.82 15.97 -3.88
C ALA A 261 -5.78 15.06 -5.12
N LEU A 262 -6.94 14.63 -5.62
CA LEU A 262 -7.06 13.55 -6.62
C LEU A 262 -6.13 13.67 -7.84
N PRO A 263 -5.99 14.85 -8.51
CA PRO A 263 -5.15 14.95 -9.71
C PRO A 263 -3.66 14.68 -9.46
N ASN A 264 -3.21 14.71 -8.20
CA ASN A 264 -1.82 14.49 -7.80
C ASN A 264 -1.67 13.38 -6.75
N LEU A 265 -2.72 12.66 -6.37
CA LEU A 265 -2.70 11.73 -5.21
C LEU A 265 -1.68 10.59 -5.40
N ASP A 266 -1.57 10.08 -6.61
CA ASP A 266 -0.55 9.10 -7.03
C ASP A 266 0.89 9.62 -6.88
N ILE A 267 1.12 10.92 -7.06
CA ILE A 267 2.44 11.56 -6.93
C ILE A 267 2.72 11.90 -5.46
N LEU A 268 1.73 12.47 -4.77
CA LEU A 268 1.76 12.83 -3.35
C LEU A 268 2.11 11.63 -2.45
N SER A 269 1.71 10.42 -2.83
CA SER A 269 1.86 9.22 -2.01
C SER A 269 3.07 8.34 -2.36
N VAL A 270 3.94 8.74 -3.28
CA VAL A 270 5.21 8.04 -3.57
C VAL A 270 6.12 8.05 -2.34
N GLY A 271 6.67 6.89 -1.97
CA GLY A 271 7.47 6.74 -0.75
C GLY A 271 6.66 6.70 0.56
N SER A 272 5.33 6.70 0.48
CA SER A 272 4.42 6.57 1.62
C SER A 272 3.88 5.14 1.76
N ASP A 273 3.58 4.73 3.00
CA ASP A 273 2.97 3.43 3.33
C ASP A 273 1.51 3.53 3.78
N ALA A 274 1.05 4.74 4.13
CA ALA A 274 -0.34 5.04 4.45
C ALA A 274 -0.67 6.51 4.10
N VAL A 275 -1.96 6.84 4.05
CA VAL A 275 -2.45 8.22 3.87
C VAL A 275 -3.31 8.62 5.07
N GLU A 276 -2.93 9.68 5.79
CA GLU A 276 -3.72 10.21 6.90
C GLU A 276 -4.77 11.19 6.39
N LEU A 277 -6.05 10.87 6.62
CA LEU A 277 -7.19 11.74 6.46
C LEU A 277 -7.35 12.60 7.73
N ARG A 278 -6.93 13.86 7.64
CA ARG A 278 -7.10 14.85 8.72
C ARG A 278 -8.54 15.39 8.72
N VAL A 279 -9.42 14.68 9.42
CA VAL A 279 -10.85 15.00 9.52
C VAL A 279 -11.08 16.39 10.09
N ASP A 280 -10.21 16.86 10.99
CA ASP A 280 -10.25 18.20 11.56
C ASP A 280 -9.81 19.32 10.58
N LEU A 281 -9.22 18.98 9.43
CA LEU A 281 -8.84 19.95 8.39
C LEU A 281 -9.88 20.10 7.28
N LEU A 282 -10.73 19.08 7.07
CA LEU A 282 -11.84 19.11 6.11
C LEU A 282 -12.84 20.25 6.38
N VAL A 283 -13.46 20.77 5.32
CA VAL A 283 -14.46 21.86 5.39
C VAL A 283 -15.73 21.44 4.65
N ASP A 284 -16.79 21.16 5.40
CA ASP A 284 -18.10 20.81 4.84
C ASP A 284 -18.80 22.04 4.24
N PRO A 285 -19.04 22.09 2.91
CA PRO A 285 -19.61 23.27 2.25
C PRO A 285 -21.11 23.44 2.47
N LEU A 286 -21.80 22.45 3.05
CA LEU A 286 -23.24 22.51 3.37
C LEU A 286 -23.50 22.95 4.81
N GLN A 287 -22.44 23.06 5.63
CA GLN A 287 -22.55 23.27 7.06
C GLN A 287 -22.52 24.76 7.43
N GLN A 288 -23.16 25.10 8.56
CA GLN A 288 -23.15 26.47 9.07
C GLN A 288 -21.81 26.79 9.74
N ALA A 289 -21.35 28.04 9.61
CA ALA A 289 -20.10 28.52 10.21
C ALA A 289 -20.10 28.55 11.76
N SER A 290 -21.19 28.11 12.39
CA SER A 290 -21.32 27.84 13.83
C SER A 290 -20.73 26.51 14.27
N ASP A 291 -20.63 25.53 13.36
CA ASP A 291 -20.41 24.14 13.73
C ASP A 291 -18.91 23.84 13.81
N PRO A 292 -18.43 23.13 14.84
CA PRO A 292 -16.99 23.01 15.09
C PRO A 292 -16.29 21.90 14.28
N VAL A 293 -17.05 20.98 13.65
CA VAL A 293 -16.50 19.83 12.91
C VAL A 293 -17.34 19.49 11.67
N PRO A 294 -16.71 19.05 10.56
CA PRO A 294 -17.40 18.63 9.33
C PRO A 294 -18.35 17.46 9.58
N SER A 295 -19.53 17.46 8.98
CA SER A 295 -20.53 16.42 9.23
C SER A 295 -20.06 15.01 8.86
N LEU A 296 -20.52 13.97 9.59
CA LEU A 296 -20.27 12.57 9.22
C LEU A 296 -20.69 12.23 7.78
N ARG A 297 -21.69 12.93 7.24
CA ARG A 297 -22.11 12.84 5.84
C ARG A 297 -20.97 13.23 4.90
N TYR A 298 -20.40 14.41 5.09
CA TYR A 298 -19.29 14.90 4.27
C TYR A 298 -18.04 14.04 4.51
N VAL A 299 -17.66 13.77 5.77
CA VAL A 299 -16.48 12.95 6.10
C VAL A 299 -16.55 11.55 5.50
N GLY A 300 -17.73 10.91 5.48
CA GLY A 300 -17.94 9.62 4.85
C GLY A 300 -17.77 9.64 3.32
N GLN A 301 -18.30 10.67 2.65
CA GLN A 301 -18.10 10.88 1.21
C GLN A 301 -16.63 11.15 0.87
N GLN A 302 -15.93 11.94 1.70
CA GLN A 302 -14.51 12.25 1.57
C GLN A 302 -13.63 11.00 1.76
N LEU A 303 -13.96 10.15 2.72
CA LEU A 303 -13.28 8.87 2.97
C LEU A 303 -13.49 7.87 1.81
N MET A 304 -14.73 7.73 1.32
CA MET A 304 -15.07 6.91 0.15
C MET A 304 -14.26 7.37 -1.07
N LEU A 305 -14.23 8.69 -1.32
CA LEU A 305 -13.50 9.27 -2.44
C LEU A 305 -11.99 9.02 -2.34
N LEU A 306 -11.39 9.16 -1.15
CA LEU A 306 -9.97 8.85 -0.92
C LEU A 306 -9.67 7.38 -1.20
N ARG A 307 -10.49 6.47 -0.65
CA ARG A 307 -10.33 5.02 -0.77
C ARG A 307 -10.46 4.51 -2.21
N GLN A 308 -11.23 5.19 -3.04
CA GLN A 308 -11.38 4.89 -4.47
C GLN A 308 -10.13 5.24 -5.30
N HIS A 309 -9.27 6.15 -4.82
CA HIS A 309 -8.15 6.72 -5.57
C HIS A 309 -6.75 6.45 -4.97
N THR A 310 -6.62 5.59 -3.96
CA THR A 310 -5.31 5.08 -3.53
C THR A 310 -5.40 3.64 -3.00
N GLU A 311 -4.40 2.82 -3.31
CA GLU A 311 -4.26 1.46 -2.76
C GLU A 311 -3.68 1.45 -1.34
N LEU A 312 -3.15 2.58 -0.86
CA LEU A 312 -2.57 2.67 0.47
C LEU A 312 -3.64 2.58 1.57
N PRO A 313 -3.31 1.97 2.73
CA PRO A 313 -4.08 2.05 3.96
C PRO A 313 -4.36 3.49 4.39
N ILE A 314 -5.53 3.73 4.98
CA ILE A 314 -5.94 5.04 5.47
C ILE A 314 -5.75 5.11 6.99
N ILE A 315 -5.24 6.25 7.47
CA ILE A 315 -5.24 6.64 8.90
C ILE A 315 -6.34 7.70 9.08
N PHE A 316 -7.34 7.44 9.91
CA PHE A 316 -8.39 8.40 10.23
C PHE A 316 -8.02 9.17 11.49
N THR A 317 -7.83 10.50 11.35
CA THR A 317 -7.35 11.37 12.43
C THR A 317 -8.30 12.53 12.71
N THR A 318 -8.84 12.57 13.93
CA THR A 318 -9.56 13.72 14.51
C THR A 318 -8.64 14.44 15.49
N ARG A 319 -7.77 15.35 15.02
CA ARG A 319 -6.79 16.03 15.89
C ARG A 319 -7.46 17.15 16.71
N CYS A 320 -7.32 17.13 18.04
CA CYS A 320 -7.95 18.14 18.89
C CYS A 320 -7.28 19.52 18.83
N THR A 321 -7.99 20.57 19.27
CA THR A 321 -7.48 21.95 19.34
C THR A 321 -6.22 22.10 20.21
N LYS A 322 -6.08 21.34 21.30
CA LYS A 322 -4.88 21.35 22.16
C LYS A 322 -3.66 20.73 21.47
N GLU A 323 -3.87 19.77 20.59
CA GLU A 323 -2.83 19.12 19.79
C GLU A 323 -2.70 19.73 18.38
N ASN A 324 -3.05 21.02 18.22
CA ASN A 324 -2.92 21.80 16.98
C ASN A 324 -3.71 21.21 15.77
N GLY A 325 -4.88 20.65 16.05
CA GLY A 325 -5.96 20.44 15.08
C GLY A 325 -7.13 21.39 15.33
N LYS A 326 -8.32 21.01 14.86
CA LYS A 326 -9.56 21.82 15.04
C LYS A 326 -10.68 21.12 15.84
N PHE A 327 -10.57 19.83 16.15
CA PHE A 327 -11.65 19.11 16.84
C PHE A 327 -11.82 19.61 18.30
N PRO A 328 -13.03 19.95 18.76
CA PRO A 328 -13.27 20.59 20.06
C PRO A 328 -13.22 19.57 21.21
N MET A 329 -12.45 19.85 22.26
CA MET A 329 -12.28 18.90 23.39
C MET A 329 -13.48 18.85 24.35
N ASP A 330 -14.47 19.74 24.21
CA ASP A 330 -15.55 19.92 25.19
C ASP A 330 -16.52 18.73 25.27
N ASP A 331 -16.59 17.88 24.23
CA ASP A 331 -17.28 16.60 24.27
C ASP A 331 -16.40 15.44 23.74
N PRO A 332 -15.86 14.59 24.63
CA PRO A 332 -15.15 13.36 24.24
C PRO A 332 -16.02 12.36 23.46
N ASN A 333 -17.35 12.41 23.57
CA ASN A 333 -18.25 11.50 22.84
C ASN A 333 -18.30 11.84 21.35
N LEU A 334 -18.02 13.09 20.97
CA LEU A 334 -17.83 13.49 19.57
C LEU A 334 -16.65 12.74 18.94
N PHE A 335 -15.52 12.61 19.64
CA PHE A 335 -14.39 11.79 19.19
C PHE A 335 -14.79 10.33 19.09
N TYR A 336 -15.43 9.77 20.12
CA TYR A 336 -15.93 8.39 20.09
C TYR A 336 -16.84 8.13 18.88
N LYS A 337 -17.78 9.05 18.59
CA LYS A 337 -18.72 8.95 17.46
C LYS A 337 -17.99 8.88 16.11
N TYR A 338 -17.02 9.76 15.87
CA TYR A 338 -16.28 9.79 14.61
C TYR A 338 -15.29 8.62 14.49
N LEU A 339 -14.59 8.26 15.55
CA LEU A 339 -13.65 7.12 15.56
C LEU A 339 -14.38 5.77 15.46
N ARG A 340 -15.54 5.59 16.12
CA ARG A 340 -16.39 4.40 15.94
C ARG A 340 -16.96 4.33 14.53
N ARG A 341 -17.37 5.46 13.94
CA ARG A 341 -17.85 5.49 12.55
C ARG A 341 -16.73 5.19 11.55
N ALA A 342 -15.48 5.58 11.81
CA ALA A 342 -14.31 5.15 11.02
C ALA A 342 -14.06 3.64 11.08
N ILE A 343 -14.25 3.00 12.24
CA ILE A 343 -14.25 1.54 12.35
C ILE A 343 -15.42 0.94 11.54
N GLN A 344 -16.62 1.54 11.59
CA GLN A 344 -17.77 1.07 10.79
C GLN A 344 -17.52 1.22 9.28
N TRP A 345 -16.87 2.28 8.83
CA TRP A 345 -16.38 2.42 7.45
C TRP A 345 -15.14 1.56 7.14
N GLY A 346 -14.71 0.70 8.08
CA GLY A 346 -13.60 -0.25 7.88
C GLY A 346 -12.30 0.44 7.50
N VAL A 347 -11.88 1.48 8.22
CA VAL A 347 -10.56 2.11 8.02
C VAL A 347 -9.45 1.26 8.65
N GLU A 348 -8.29 1.18 8.01
CA GLU A 348 -7.16 0.37 8.46
C GLU A 348 -6.55 0.86 9.78
N TYR A 349 -6.43 2.17 9.98
CA TYR A 349 -5.87 2.77 11.20
C TYR A 349 -6.76 3.90 11.75
N ILE A 350 -6.91 3.95 13.07
CA ILE A 350 -7.54 5.09 13.76
C ILE A 350 -6.55 5.74 14.74
N ASP A 351 -6.46 7.07 14.69
CA ASP A 351 -5.64 7.87 15.60
C ASP A 351 -6.47 8.25 16.83
N VAL A 352 -6.11 7.69 17.99
CA VAL A 352 -6.88 7.78 19.24
C VAL A 352 -6.07 8.58 20.26
N GLU A 353 -6.49 9.81 20.54
CA GLU A 353 -5.71 10.71 21.40
C GLU A 353 -5.75 10.27 22.88
N LEU A 354 -4.59 10.31 23.54
CA LEU A 354 -4.41 9.77 24.90
C LEU A 354 -5.20 10.54 25.97
N TRP A 355 -5.54 11.81 25.73
CA TRP A 355 -6.35 12.60 26.67
C TRP A 355 -7.79 12.11 26.79
N LEU A 356 -8.28 11.29 25.84
CA LEU A 356 -9.61 10.72 25.89
C LEU A 356 -9.78 9.81 27.13
N PRO A 357 -10.96 9.84 27.79
CA PRO A 357 -11.27 8.96 28.91
C PRO A 357 -10.92 7.50 28.64
N GLU A 358 -10.41 6.80 29.66
CA GLU A 358 -9.94 5.41 29.50
C GLU A 358 -11.08 4.48 29.07
N GLU A 359 -12.31 4.77 29.48
CA GLU A 359 -13.54 4.09 29.05
C GLU A 359 -13.78 4.23 27.53
N ILE A 360 -13.48 5.40 26.95
CA ILE A 360 -13.62 5.64 25.50
C ILE A 360 -12.49 4.94 24.74
N ARG A 361 -11.24 5.06 25.20
CA ARG A 361 -10.07 4.41 24.58
C ARG A 361 -10.22 2.89 24.61
N LYS A 362 -10.64 2.33 25.75
CA LYS A 362 -10.96 0.91 25.90
C LYS A 362 -12.11 0.48 25.00
N ARG A 363 -13.24 1.21 24.99
CA ARG A 363 -14.39 0.85 24.15
C ARG A 363 -14.02 0.83 22.66
N LEU A 364 -13.23 1.79 22.19
CA LEU A 364 -12.71 1.76 20.82
C LEU A 364 -11.82 0.53 20.57
N ALA A 365 -11.00 0.11 21.54
CA ALA A 365 -10.16 -1.09 21.42
C ALA A 365 -10.94 -2.42 21.46
N ASP A 366 -12.03 -2.47 22.23
CA ASP A 366 -12.97 -3.60 22.29
C ASP A 366 -13.81 -3.68 20.99
N ASP A 367 -14.27 -2.53 20.45
CA ASP A 367 -15.10 -2.42 19.24
C ASP A 367 -14.29 -2.42 17.90
N ARG A 368 -12.94 -2.48 17.92
CA ARG A 368 -12.09 -2.15 16.75
C ARG A 368 -12.18 -3.08 15.53
N GLY A 369 -12.68 -4.31 15.70
CA GLY A 369 -12.76 -5.30 14.62
C GLY A 369 -11.39 -5.62 14.02
N HIS A 370 -11.13 -5.12 12.81
CA HIS A 370 -9.84 -5.26 12.11
C HIS A 370 -9.10 -3.93 11.88
N SER A 371 -9.59 -2.82 12.44
CA SER A 371 -8.87 -1.55 12.52
C SER A 371 -7.75 -1.62 13.57
N ILE A 372 -6.63 -0.97 13.27
CA ILE A 372 -5.45 -0.86 14.12
C ILE A 372 -5.49 0.46 14.89
N ILE A 373 -5.15 0.44 16.18
CA ILE A 373 -5.17 1.65 17.02
C ILE A 373 -3.77 2.26 17.10
N MET A 374 -3.70 3.54 16.74
CA MET A 374 -2.55 4.41 16.89
C MET A 374 -2.84 5.40 18.04
N SER A 375 -2.36 5.11 19.25
CA SER A 375 -2.56 6.00 20.40
C SER A 375 -1.67 7.22 20.27
N ALA A 376 -2.26 8.41 20.17
CA ALA A 376 -1.56 9.66 19.88
C ALA A 376 -1.40 10.56 21.11
N PHE A 377 -0.25 11.21 21.19
CA PHE A 377 0.06 12.27 22.16
C PHE A 377 0.94 13.32 21.49
N HIS A 378 0.56 14.60 21.60
CA HIS A 378 1.36 15.72 21.10
C HIS A 378 1.66 16.74 22.21
N ASP A 379 2.95 16.97 22.49
CA ASP A 379 3.37 18.11 23.32
C ASP A 379 3.73 19.32 22.45
N PHE A 380 3.09 20.46 22.73
CA PHE A 380 3.40 21.75 22.14
C PHE A 380 4.05 22.74 23.14
N SER A 381 4.40 22.29 24.36
CA SER A 381 4.96 23.17 25.40
C SER A 381 6.35 23.71 25.08
N GLY A 382 7.13 22.99 24.27
CA GLY A 382 8.55 23.29 24.05
C GLY A 382 9.46 22.99 25.25
N THR A 383 8.91 22.37 26.30
CA THR A 383 9.61 22.02 27.56
C THR A 383 9.68 20.50 27.81
N TRP A 384 9.24 19.69 26.83
CA TRP A 384 9.28 18.23 26.88
C TRP A 384 10.69 17.67 27.09
N LYS A 385 10.76 16.53 27.79
CA LYS A 385 12.00 15.77 28.04
C LYS A 385 11.74 14.29 27.93
N TRP A 386 12.42 13.62 27.01
CA TRP A 386 12.31 12.18 26.80
C TRP A 386 12.97 11.38 27.94
N THR A 387 13.91 12.00 28.65
CA THR A 387 14.49 11.52 29.91
C THR A 387 13.56 11.58 31.13
N SER A 388 12.33 12.11 30.99
CA SER A 388 11.40 12.26 32.12
C SER A 388 10.60 10.98 32.43
N PRO A 389 10.21 10.74 33.70
CA PRO A 389 9.25 9.69 34.05
C PRO A 389 7.90 9.84 33.34
N GLU A 390 7.53 11.06 32.95
CA GLU A 390 6.28 11.35 32.23
C GLU A 390 6.29 10.76 30.82
N ALA A 391 7.43 10.77 30.10
CA ALA A 391 7.53 10.11 28.80
C ALA A 391 7.24 8.61 28.90
N THR A 392 7.79 7.94 29.92
CA THR A 392 7.50 6.52 30.19
C THR A 392 6.05 6.29 30.61
N ARG A 393 5.46 7.20 31.41
CA ARG A 393 4.04 7.13 31.82
C ARG A 393 3.09 7.26 30.61
N ILE A 394 3.35 8.23 29.74
CA ILE A 394 2.58 8.49 28.51
C ILE A 394 2.67 7.29 27.55
N PHE A 395 3.84 6.66 27.41
CA PHE A 395 3.98 5.42 26.64
C PHE A 395 3.17 4.27 27.27
N ALA A 396 3.30 4.03 28.57
CA ALA A 396 2.60 2.93 29.25
C ALA A 396 1.07 3.08 29.20
N GLU A 397 0.56 4.30 29.39
CA GLU A 397 -0.89 4.61 29.30
C GLU A 397 -1.45 4.53 27.87
N SER A 398 -0.61 4.78 26.86
CA SER A 398 -0.92 4.55 25.44
C SER A 398 -0.95 3.06 25.10
N ALA A 399 0.05 2.31 25.58
CA ALA A 399 0.27 0.91 25.25
C ALA A 399 -0.84 -0.05 25.74
N LYS A 400 -1.67 0.37 26.70
CA LYS A 400 -2.83 -0.40 27.19
C LYS A 400 -3.81 -0.84 26.09
N TYR A 401 -3.99 -0.03 25.05
CA TYR A 401 -5.10 -0.15 24.09
C TYR A 401 -4.70 0.02 22.62
N ALA A 402 -3.40 0.12 22.33
CA ALA A 402 -2.90 0.49 21.01
C ALA A 402 -1.86 -0.49 20.49
N ASP A 403 -1.88 -0.71 19.18
CA ASP A 403 -0.90 -1.53 18.47
C ASP A 403 0.33 -0.66 18.05
N ILE A 404 0.12 0.66 17.90
CA ILE A 404 1.14 1.69 17.66
C ILE A 404 0.99 2.81 18.70
N VAL A 405 2.11 3.25 19.30
CA VAL A 405 2.17 4.46 20.14
C VAL A 405 2.82 5.59 19.33
N LYS A 406 2.11 6.72 19.21
CA LYS A 406 2.50 7.93 18.47
C LYS A 406 2.76 9.08 19.44
N MET A 407 4.03 9.39 19.70
CA MET A 407 4.44 10.47 20.61
C MET A 407 5.21 11.55 19.85
N ILE A 408 4.68 12.77 19.78
CA ILE A 408 5.25 13.86 18.98
C ILE A 408 5.45 15.10 19.84
N ALA A 409 6.68 15.57 20.02
CA ALA A 409 7.00 16.62 21.00
C ALA A 409 7.69 17.84 20.38
N MET A 410 7.31 19.04 20.81
CA MET A 410 8.03 20.28 20.48
C MET A 410 9.31 20.38 21.30
N VAL A 411 10.46 20.55 20.64
CA VAL A 411 11.77 20.67 21.29
C VAL A 411 12.52 21.90 20.79
N ASN A 412 13.30 22.51 21.68
CA ASN A 412 14.08 23.73 21.39
C ASN A 412 15.60 23.47 21.29
N THR A 413 16.02 22.19 21.33
CA THR A 413 17.44 21.78 21.38
C THR A 413 17.68 20.57 20.47
N VAL A 414 18.92 20.35 20.03
CA VAL A 414 19.30 19.19 19.20
C VAL A 414 19.46 17.94 20.05
N GLU A 415 19.87 18.11 21.29
CA GLU A 415 20.10 17.08 22.31
C GLU A 415 18.86 16.23 22.57
N ALA A 416 17.67 16.82 22.47
CA ALA A 416 16.39 16.13 22.63
C ALA A 416 16.12 15.06 21.56
N ASN A 417 16.87 15.03 20.44
CA ASN A 417 16.84 13.90 19.50
C ASN A 417 17.63 12.70 20.05
N TYR A 418 18.76 12.92 20.72
CA TYR A 418 19.53 11.85 21.34
C TYR A 418 18.80 11.29 22.58
N GLU A 419 18.12 12.15 23.36
CA GLU A 419 17.23 11.67 24.43
C GLU A 419 16.09 10.79 23.89
N LEU A 420 15.51 11.15 22.74
CA LEU A 420 14.45 10.38 22.07
C LEU A 420 14.96 9.02 21.56
N GLU A 421 16.12 8.96 20.90
CA GLU A 421 16.65 7.67 20.44
C GLU A 421 17.11 6.78 21.60
N TYR A 422 17.60 7.36 22.71
CA TYR A 422 17.82 6.63 23.96
C TYR A 422 16.51 6.06 24.51
N PHE A 423 15.47 6.89 24.65
CA PHE A 423 14.12 6.46 25.07
C PHE A 423 13.56 5.35 24.17
N ARG A 424 13.70 5.46 22.85
CA ARG A 424 13.29 4.44 21.88
C ARG A 424 14.02 3.11 22.10
N SER A 425 15.31 3.15 22.41
CA SER A 425 16.08 1.96 22.77
C SER A 425 15.59 1.34 24.08
N THR A 426 15.39 2.14 25.13
CA THR A 426 14.89 1.67 26.44
C THR A 426 13.50 1.04 26.34
N ILE A 427 12.57 1.65 25.58
CA ILE A 427 11.24 1.07 25.36
C ILE A 427 11.34 -0.26 24.61
N LYS A 428 12.16 -0.36 23.56
CA LYS A 428 12.35 -1.60 22.79
C LYS A 428 12.98 -2.72 23.62
N GLU A 429 13.85 -2.39 24.57
CA GLU A 429 14.49 -3.35 25.48
C GLU A 429 13.55 -3.79 26.62
N THR A 430 12.77 -2.87 27.19
CA THR A 430 11.94 -3.13 28.38
C THR A 430 10.52 -3.61 28.08
N CYS A 431 9.90 -3.14 27.00
CA CYS A 431 8.57 -3.57 26.54
C CYS A 431 8.64 -4.61 25.41
N GLY A 432 9.81 -4.78 24.77
CA GLY A 432 9.98 -5.68 23.63
C GLY A 432 9.52 -5.06 22.30
N PRO A 433 9.11 -5.89 21.31
CA PRO A 433 8.86 -5.43 19.96
C PRO A 433 7.48 -4.76 19.71
N TYR A 434 6.54 -4.81 20.67
CA TYR A 434 5.21 -4.21 20.53
C TYR A 434 4.74 -3.57 21.85
N PRO A 435 3.91 -2.50 21.80
CA PRO A 435 3.45 -1.81 20.60
C PRO A 435 4.56 -1.02 19.89
N LEU A 436 4.39 -0.75 18.60
CA LEU A 436 5.41 -0.06 17.81
C LEU A 436 5.49 1.44 18.19
N LEU A 437 6.69 1.97 18.40
CA LEU A 437 6.89 3.37 18.79
C LEU A 437 7.20 4.28 17.57
N SER A 438 6.17 4.98 17.10
CA SER A 438 6.28 6.13 16.20
C SER A 438 6.56 7.38 17.05
N ALA A 439 7.79 7.89 17.05
CA ALA A 439 8.13 9.05 17.85
C ALA A 439 9.11 9.99 17.17
N VAL A 440 8.76 11.28 17.12
CA VAL A 440 9.51 12.34 16.45
C VAL A 440 9.39 13.67 17.20
N ASN A 441 10.41 14.50 17.07
CA ASN A 441 10.42 15.88 17.54
C ASN A 441 9.91 16.84 16.45
N MET A 442 9.22 17.90 16.87
CA MET A 442 8.76 19.00 16.02
C MET A 442 9.77 20.16 16.00
N GLY A 443 9.59 21.05 15.04
CA GLY A 443 10.48 22.20 14.81
C GLY A 443 11.74 21.80 14.04
N GLN A 444 12.54 22.80 13.64
CA GLN A 444 13.76 22.57 12.85
C GLN A 444 14.79 21.73 13.63
N MET A 445 14.95 21.99 14.93
CA MET A 445 15.85 21.21 15.79
C MET A 445 15.44 19.73 15.91
N GLY A 446 14.15 19.41 15.67
CA GLY A 446 13.64 18.04 15.70
C GLY A 446 13.89 17.21 14.43
N GLN A 447 14.38 17.80 13.34
CA GLN A 447 14.49 17.13 12.03
C GLN A 447 15.31 15.84 12.05
N LEU A 448 16.36 15.74 12.90
CA LEU A 448 17.16 14.52 13.05
C LEU A 448 16.30 13.31 13.47
N SER A 449 15.42 13.47 14.46
CA SER A 449 14.53 12.38 14.87
C SER A 449 13.56 11.91 13.78
N ARG A 450 13.16 12.79 12.86
CA ARG A 450 12.29 12.43 11.71
C ARG A 450 13.04 11.58 10.69
N ALA A 451 14.32 11.86 10.48
CA ALA A 451 15.19 11.00 9.69
C ALA A 451 15.43 9.65 10.39
N LEU A 452 15.67 9.62 11.70
CA LEU A 452 15.99 8.39 12.44
C LEU A 452 14.77 7.48 12.71
N ASN A 453 13.58 8.03 12.97
CA ASN A 453 12.36 7.27 13.23
C ASN A 453 11.99 6.33 12.06
N THR A 454 11.75 5.05 12.35
CA THR A 454 11.45 4.00 11.36
C THR A 454 9.99 3.53 11.35
N VAL A 455 9.19 3.91 12.35
CA VAL A 455 7.79 3.48 12.49
C VAL A 455 6.88 4.65 12.13
N PHE A 456 6.12 4.52 11.03
CA PHE A 456 5.10 5.47 10.59
C PHE A 456 5.56 6.95 10.68
N SER A 457 6.70 7.28 10.07
CA SER A 457 7.20 8.65 10.03
C SER A 457 6.23 9.58 9.27
N PRO A 458 5.70 10.65 9.89
CA PRO A 458 4.86 11.63 9.20
C PRO A 458 5.69 12.47 8.22
N ILE A 459 5.42 12.31 6.93
CA ILE A 459 6.07 13.02 5.82
C ILE A 459 5.16 14.09 5.20
N THR A 460 5.76 15.07 4.54
CA THR A 460 5.08 16.10 3.73
C THR A 460 5.42 15.92 2.24
N HIS A 461 4.80 16.70 1.36
CA HIS A 461 5.15 16.77 -0.06
C HIS A 461 5.01 18.23 -0.57
N PRO A 462 5.85 18.73 -1.50
CA PRO A 462 5.80 20.12 -1.97
C PRO A 462 4.51 20.53 -2.69
N LEU A 463 3.65 19.57 -3.05
CA LEU A 463 2.32 19.80 -3.63
C LEU A 463 1.18 19.85 -2.59
N LEU A 464 1.46 19.70 -1.29
CA LEU A 464 0.45 19.90 -0.25
C LEU A 464 0.20 21.41 -0.03
N PRO A 465 -1.06 21.82 0.24
CA PRO A 465 -1.41 23.24 0.43
C PRO A 465 -0.84 23.83 1.73
N MET A 466 -0.57 22.98 2.74
CA MET A 466 0.12 23.34 3.97
C MET A 466 0.87 22.13 4.56
N ILE A 467 1.96 22.41 5.27
CA ILE A 467 2.69 21.41 6.05
C ILE A 467 1.91 21.12 7.33
N ALA A 468 1.76 19.85 7.72
CA ALA A 468 0.90 19.45 8.84
C ALA A 468 1.52 19.75 10.23
N ALA A 469 2.85 19.74 10.35
CA ALA A 469 3.56 20.08 11.59
C ALA A 469 4.93 20.77 11.33
N PRO A 470 5.41 21.65 12.22
CA PRO A 470 6.72 22.29 12.06
C PRO A 470 7.89 21.29 11.96
N GLY A 471 8.82 21.56 11.03
CA GLY A 471 10.01 20.74 10.80
C GLY A 471 9.75 19.39 10.09
N GLN A 472 8.54 19.14 9.58
CA GLN A 472 8.21 17.95 8.80
C GLN A 472 9.01 17.90 7.49
N LEU A 473 9.45 16.69 7.12
CA LEU A 473 10.30 16.42 5.95
C LEU A 473 9.54 15.61 4.90
N THR A 474 9.95 15.70 3.65
CA THR A 474 9.55 14.79 2.57
C THR A 474 10.25 13.42 2.70
N ALA A 475 9.76 12.41 1.98
CA ALA A 475 10.47 11.12 1.87
C ALA A 475 11.88 11.29 1.24
N ALA A 476 12.01 12.20 0.28
CA ALA A 476 13.27 12.54 -0.38
C ALA A 476 14.29 13.15 0.60
N GLU A 477 13.93 14.20 1.35
CA GLU A 477 14.82 14.81 2.35
C GLU A 477 15.23 13.82 3.46
N ILE A 478 14.35 12.88 3.84
CA ILE A 478 14.69 11.80 4.79
C ILE A 478 15.74 10.85 4.19
N ASN A 479 15.55 10.41 2.95
CA ASN A 479 16.51 9.51 2.28
C ASN A 479 17.86 10.20 2.03
N GLU A 480 17.85 11.47 1.62
CA GLU A 480 19.06 12.28 1.43
C GLU A 480 19.82 12.48 2.75
N ALA A 481 19.13 12.86 3.83
CA ALA A 481 19.74 12.99 5.15
C ALA A 481 20.33 11.67 5.65
N LEU A 482 19.63 10.54 5.45
CA LEU A 482 20.15 9.21 5.78
C LEU A 482 21.36 8.84 4.93
N HIS A 483 21.41 9.23 3.65
CA HIS A 483 22.57 8.99 2.80
C HIS A 483 23.79 9.79 3.26
N ILE A 484 23.61 11.09 3.54
CA ILE A 484 24.67 11.98 4.06
C ILE A 484 25.20 11.48 5.42
N MET A 485 24.34 10.91 6.28
CA MET A 485 24.74 10.30 7.56
C MET A 485 25.28 8.86 7.44
N GLY A 486 25.45 8.33 6.22
CA GLY A 486 25.90 6.96 5.98
C GLY A 486 24.91 5.85 6.40
N GLN A 487 23.70 6.23 6.84
CA GLN A 487 22.63 5.30 7.25
C GLN A 487 21.89 4.68 6.06
N LEU A 488 21.98 5.31 4.88
CA LEU A 488 21.55 4.78 3.60
C LEU A 488 22.77 4.72 2.65
N PRO A 489 23.60 3.66 2.72
CA PRO A 489 24.74 3.51 1.83
C PRO A 489 24.31 3.41 0.36
N LYS A 490 25.18 3.91 -0.52
CA LYS A 490 25.00 3.74 -1.97
C LYS A 490 25.23 2.27 -2.35
N HIS A 491 24.36 1.77 -3.23
CA HIS A 491 24.49 0.46 -3.85
C HIS A 491 24.21 0.52 -5.35
N ASP A 492 24.78 -0.41 -6.10
CA ASP A 492 24.46 -0.64 -7.51
C ASP A 492 23.35 -1.69 -7.62
N LEU A 493 22.29 -1.34 -8.34
CA LEU A 493 21.12 -2.16 -8.61
C LEU A 493 21.08 -2.49 -10.11
N TYR A 494 20.61 -3.68 -10.46
CA TYR A 494 20.69 -4.17 -11.84
C TYR A 494 19.34 -4.59 -12.41
N ALA A 495 19.13 -4.32 -13.70
CA ALA A 495 18.08 -4.94 -14.49
C ALA A 495 18.76 -5.89 -15.49
N ILE A 496 18.74 -7.20 -15.19
CA ILE A 496 19.48 -8.22 -15.93
C ILE A 496 18.53 -8.91 -16.91
N GLY A 497 18.72 -8.75 -18.21
CA GLY A 497 17.84 -9.42 -19.18
C GLY A 497 18.25 -9.38 -20.64
N SER A 498 17.35 -9.77 -21.53
CA SER A 498 17.62 -9.88 -22.97
C SER A 498 17.53 -8.55 -23.74
N PHE A 499 17.48 -7.40 -23.05
CA PHE A 499 17.24 -6.09 -23.64
C PHE A 499 17.98 -4.98 -22.88
N ARG A 500 18.34 -3.92 -23.60
CA ARG A 500 18.72 -2.61 -23.03
C ARG A 500 17.48 -1.90 -22.51
N SER A 501 17.69 -0.93 -21.62
CA SER A 501 16.69 -0.25 -20.76
C SER A 501 15.23 -0.34 -21.21
N THR A 502 14.39 -0.93 -20.36
CA THR A 502 12.94 -1.03 -20.56
C THR A 502 12.21 0.17 -19.95
N PRO A 503 10.93 0.41 -20.29
CA PRO A 503 10.12 1.42 -19.61
C PRO A 503 10.08 1.23 -18.09
N GLN A 504 10.11 -0.02 -17.61
CA GLN A 504 10.15 -0.32 -16.17
C GLN A 504 11.48 0.07 -15.52
N SER A 505 12.64 -0.16 -16.16
CA SER A 505 13.92 0.31 -15.60
C SER A 505 14.02 1.84 -15.60
N MET A 506 13.58 2.51 -16.68
CA MET A 506 13.50 3.99 -16.70
C MET A 506 12.57 4.54 -15.60
N PHE A 507 11.45 3.86 -15.34
CA PHE A 507 10.54 4.21 -14.26
C PHE A 507 11.15 4.00 -12.86
N MET A 508 11.84 2.88 -12.63
CA MET A 508 12.52 2.60 -11.36
C MET A 508 13.65 3.61 -11.09
N GLU A 509 14.48 3.93 -12.10
CA GLU A 509 15.50 4.99 -12.02
C GLU A 509 14.87 6.33 -11.66
N LYS A 510 13.74 6.68 -12.29
CA LYS A 510 13.00 7.91 -11.94
C LYS A 510 12.47 7.89 -10.50
N CYS A 511 11.93 6.76 -10.03
CA CYS A 511 11.50 6.62 -8.64
C CYS A 511 12.67 6.77 -7.65
N PHE A 512 13.89 6.34 -8.01
CA PHE A 512 15.06 6.55 -7.17
C PHE A 512 15.44 8.04 -7.09
N ASN A 513 15.44 8.73 -8.24
CA ASN A 513 15.75 10.16 -8.31
C ASN A 513 14.73 11.04 -7.58
N GLU A 514 13.42 10.84 -7.78
CA GLU A 514 12.36 11.63 -7.12
C GLU A 514 12.26 11.35 -5.60
N LEU A 515 12.81 10.23 -5.12
CA LEU A 515 12.92 9.88 -3.70
C LEU A 515 14.32 10.13 -3.09
N SER A 516 15.23 10.81 -3.79
CA SER A 516 16.64 11.02 -3.38
C SER A 516 17.34 9.74 -2.88
N LEU A 517 17.04 8.58 -3.49
CA LEU A 517 17.73 7.33 -3.20
C LEU A 517 19.11 7.34 -3.89
N PRO A 518 20.20 6.96 -3.19
CA PRO A 518 21.56 7.06 -3.72
C PRO A 518 21.94 5.94 -4.70
N HIS A 519 21.03 5.00 -4.98
CA HIS A 519 21.30 3.78 -5.73
C HIS A 519 21.40 4.02 -7.23
N THR A 520 22.36 3.39 -7.91
CA THR A 520 22.52 3.45 -9.37
C THR A 520 21.85 2.25 -10.03
N LEU A 521 20.91 2.46 -10.96
CA LEU A 521 20.27 1.36 -11.70
C LEU A 521 20.95 1.12 -13.05
N THR A 522 21.50 -0.07 -13.26
CA THR A 522 22.18 -0.45 -14.52
C THR A 522 21.44 -1.58 -15.23
N SER A 523 20.96 -1.32 -16.46
CA SER A 523 20.45 -2.38 -17.33
C SER A 523 21.60 -3.12 -18.01
N ILE A 524 21.64 -4.45 -17.91
CA ILE A 524 22.70 -5.29 -18.50
C ILE A 524 22.14 -6.46 -19.32
N ASP A 525 22.74 -6.68 -20.50
CA ASP A 525 22.42 -7.80 -21.38
C ASP A 525 22.82 -9.13 -20.70
N ARG A 526 21.91 -10.11 -20.66
CA ARG A 526 22.10 -11.43 -20.02
C ARG A 526 23.13 -12.27 -20.81
N GLY A 527 24.38 -12.22 -20.34
CA GLY A 527 25.48 -12.99 -20.90
C GLY A 527 25.42 -14.50 -20.62
N PRO A 528 26.48 -15.26 -20.96
CA PRO A 528 26.58 -16.70 -20.71
C PRO A 528 26.50 -17.05 -19.21
N THR A 529 26.36 -18.34 -18.90
CA THR A 529 25.85 -18.90 -17.63
C THR A 529 26.43 -18.32 -16.33
N ASN A 530 27.67 -17.87 -16.30
CA ASN A 530 28.35 -17.32 -15.10
C ASN A 530 28.42 -15.77 -15.09
N SER A 531 27.70 -15.09 -15.97
CA SER A 531 27.69 -13.61 -16.06
C SER A 531 27.08 -12.95 -14.81
N ILE A 532 25.97 -13.49 -14.30
CA ILE A 532 25.26 -12.98 -13.12
C ILE A 532 26.13 -13.11 -11.85
N GLU A 533 26.85 -14.23 -11.70
CA GLU A 533 27.75 -14.49 -10.58
C GLU A 533 28.75 -13.34 -10.38
N ARG A 534 29.40 -12.89 -11.47
CA ARG A 534 30.37 -11.78 -11.44
C ARG A 534 29.79 -10.44 -10.99
N VAL A 535 28.48 -10.23 -11.15
CA VAL A 535 27.77 -9.01 -10.77
C VAL A 535 27.38 -9.07 -9.30
N ILE A 536 26.78 -10.19 -8.86
CA ILE A 536 26.33 -10.34 -7.47
C ILE A 536 27.48 -10.49 -6.47
N THR A 537 28.71 -10.80 -6.93
CA THR A 537 29.92 -10.78 -6.11
C THR A 537 30.56 -9.39 -5.95
N GLN A 538 30.01 -8.32 -6.55
CA GLN A 538 30.59 -6.99 -6.44
C GLN A 538 30.28 -6.37 -5.07
N PRO A 539 31.25 -5.74 -4.36
CA PRO A 539 31.02 -5.18 -3.03
C PRO A 539 29.94 -4.08 -2.97
N SER A 540 29.63 -3.42 -4.09
CA SER A 540 28.58 -2.41 -4.18
C SER A 540 27.19 -2.97 -4.51
N PHE A 541 27.06 -4.27 -4.81
CA PHE A 541 25.80 -4.88 -5.25
C PHE A 541 24.69 -4.78 -4.19
N GLY A 542 23.60 -4.09 -4.53
CA GLY A 542 22.39 -3.98 -3.68
C GLY A 542 21.27 -4.95 -4.06
N GLY A 543 21.29 -5.48 -5.28
CA GLY A 543 20.23 -6.34 -5.79
C GLY A 543 20.02 -6.25 -7.30
N ALA A 544 19.15 -7.11 -7.82
CA ALA A 544 18.83 -7.17 -9.24
C ALA A 544 17.39 -7.63 -9.49
N SER A 545 16.75 -7.13 -10.54
CA SER A 545 15.67 -7.84 -11.25
C SER A 545 16.26 -8.66 -12.39
N VAL A 546 15.69 -9.83 -12.69
CA VAL A 546 16.26 -10.84 -13.58
C VAL A 546 15.18 -11.40 -14.51
N HIS A 547 15.25 -11.08 -15.81
CA HIS A 547 14.28 -11.51 -16.80
C HIS A 547 14.92 -12.09 -18.09
N PRO A 548 14.63 -13.34 -18.50
CA PRO A 548 13.84 -14.36 -17.79
C PRO A 548 14.39 -14.66 -16.38
N PRO A 549 13.66 -15.37 -15.51
CA PRO A 549 14.19 -15.79 -14.22
C PRO A 549 15.40 -16.76 -14.33
N ILE A 550 15.94 -17.13 -13.19
CA ILE A 550 16.98 -18.17 -13.00
C ILE A 550 16.48 -19.26 -12.05
N SER A 551 17.08 -20.46 -12.10
CA SER A 551 16.71 -21.55 -11.20
C SER A 551 16.97 -21.19 -9.74
N SER A 552 16.02 -21.52 -8.85
CA SER A 552 16.20 -21.44 -7.40
C SER A 552 17.24 -22.43 -6.86
N SER A 553 17.72 -23.37 -7.68
CA SER A 553 18.80 -24.33 -7.37
C SER A 553 20.20 -23.79 -7.68
N THR A 554 20.36 -22.49 -7.96
CA THR A 554 21.66 -21.91 -8.33
C THR A 554 22.60 -21.81 -7.14
N ALA A 555 23.84 -22.26 -7.31
CA ALA A 555 24.84 -22.25 -6.23
C ALA A 555 25.32 -20.84 -5.84
N CYS A 556 25.13 -19.84 -6.70
CA CYS A 556 25.59 -18.47 -6.47
C CYS A 556 24.67 -17.63 -5.57
N ILE A 557 23.49 -18.15 -5.19
CA ILE A 557 22.54 -17.46 -4.30
C ILE A 557 22.35 -18.32 -3.03
N PRO A 558 22.96 -17.96 -1.88
CA PRO A 558 23.03 -18.81 -0.69
C PRO A 558 21.71 -18.91 0.10
N ALA A 559 20.84 -17.90 0.03
CA ALA A 559 19.52 -17.92 0.65
C ALA A 559 18.42 -17.70 -0.40
N VAL A 560 17.29 -18.40 -0.26
CA VAL A 560 16.15 -18.30 -1.18
C VAL A 560 14.86 -18.27 -0.36
N SER A 561 13.92 -17.40 -0.72
CA SER A 561 12.61 -17.34 -0.06
C SER A 561 11.83 -18.65 -0.29
N GLU A 562 10.89 -18.96 0.61
CA GLU A 562 10.16 -20.22 0.51
C GLU A 562 9.27 -20.26 -0.73
N ALA A 563 8.72 -19.10 -1.13
CA ALA A 563 7.99 -18.95 -2.38
C ALA A 563 8.89 -19.19 -3.61
N ALA A 564 10.05 -18.52 -3.71
CA ALA A 564 10.98 -18.73 -4.83
C ALA A 564 11.51 -20.18 -4.89
N ARG A 565 11.72 -20.82 -3.73
CA ARG A 565 12.09 -22.24 -3.62
C ARG A 565 10.97 -23.19 -4.12
N ALA A 566 9.72 -22.91 -3.77
CA ALA A 566 8.57 -23.72 -4.22
C ALA A 566 8.28 -23.53 -5.73
N ILE A 567 8.36 -22.29 -6.22
CA ILE A 567 8.21 -21.93 -7.63
C ILE A 567 9.35 -22.53 -8.47
N GLY A 568 10.53 -22.74 -7.90
CA GLY A 568 11.72 -23.22 -8.59
C GLY A 568 12.50 -22.11 -9.33
N LEU A 569 12.04 -20.85 -9.24
CA LEU A 569 12.53 -19.72 -10.03
C LEU A 569 12.69 -18.44 -9.19
N ILE A 570 13.83 -17.79 -9.35
CA ILE A 570 14.17 -16.48 -8.82
C ILE A 570 14.07 -15.46 -9.95
N ASP A 571 13.31 -14.39 -9.75
CA ASP A 571 13.25 -13.22 -10.65
C ASP A 571 13.82 -11.94 -10.02
N THR A 572 14.05 -11.95 -8.70
CA THR A 572 14.54 -10.82 -7.92
C THR A 572 15.64 -11.29 -6.99
N ILE A 573 16.79 -10.63 -6.98
CA ILE A 573 17.90 -10.90 -6.06
C ILE A 573 18.02 -9.70 -5.13
N VAL A 574 17.89 -9.90 -3.83
CA VAL A 574 18.01 -8.84 -2.82
C VAL A 574 19.34 -9.02 -2.10
N ALA A 575 20.19 -7.98 -2.07
CA ALA A 575 21.30 -7.95 -1.12
C ALA A 575 20.74 -7.56 0.25
N ALA A 576 20.70 -8.50 1.17
CA ALA A 576 20.32 -8.21 2.54
C ALA A 576 21.42 -7.35 3.23
N ARG A 577 21.03 -6.57 4.24
CA ARG A 577 21.88 -5.56 4.90
C ARG A 577 23.20 -6.17 5.43
N GLU A 578 24.24 -5.34 5.48
CA GLU A 578 25.64 -5.68 5.81
C GLU A 578 25.83 -6.96 6.66
N GLY A 579 26.54 -7.95 6.10
CA GLY A 579 26.80 -9.24 6.74
C GLY A 579 25.72 -10.32 6.51
N SER A 580 24.57 -9.98 5.95
CA SER A 580 23.50 -10.94 5.62
C SER A 580 23.71 -11.58 4.24
N PRO A 581 23.31 -12.86 4.03
CA PRO A 581 23.42 -13.52 2.73
C PRO A 581 22.47 -12.92 1.67
N LEU A 582 22.88 -12.95 0.39
CA LEU A 582 22.01 -12.60 -0.74
C LEU A 582 20.77 -13.51 -0.75
N MET A 583 19.59 -12.91 -0.93
CA MET A 583 18.31 -13.62 -0.95
C MET A 583 17.70 -13.63 -2.35
N GLY A 584 17.48 -14.84 -2.88
CA GLY A 584 16.68 -15.07 -4.07
C GLY A 584 15.19 -15.02 -3.76
N GLU A 585 14.47 -14.16 -4.48
CA GLU A 585 13.05 -13.89 -4.33
C GLU A 585 12.30 -14.04 -5.67
N ASN A 586 10.97 -14.10 -5.57
CA ASN A 586 10.08 -14.07 -6.73
C ASN A 586 9.01 -12.98 -6.51
N ALA A 587 9.03 -11.93 -7.32
CA ALA A 587 8.07 -10.85 -7.33
C ALA A 587 6.86 -11.16 -8.23
N THR A 588 7.04 -11.99 -9.27
CA THR A 588 5.98 -12.31 -10.25
C THR A 588 4.75 -12.94 -9.60
N TRP A 589 4.90 -13.88 -8.66
CA TRP A 589 3.73 -14.46 -7.97
C TRP A 589 2.99 -13.44 -7.10
N LYS A 590 3.69 -12.48 -6.49
CA LYS A 590 3.09 -11.38 -5.71
C LYS A 590 2.30 -10.47 -6.64
N GLY A 591 2.85 -10.14 -7.81
CA GLY A 591 2.16 -9.36 -8.85
C GLY A 591 0.91 -10.05 -9.41
N ILE A 592 0.98 -11.38 -9.63
CA ILE A 592 -0.18 -12.19 -10.01
C ILE A 592 -1.24 -12.18 -8.90
N ARG A 593 -0.84 -12.41 -7.64
CA ARG A 593 -1.76 -12.42 -6.48
C ARG A 593 -2.49 -11.08 -6.34
N ALA A 594 -1.76 -9.96 -6.35
CA ALA A 594 -2.33 -8.63 -6.25
C ALA A 594 -3.29 -8.29 -7.40
N THR A 595 -2.95 -8.71 -8.63
CA THR A 595 -3.83 -8.57 -9.81
C THR A 595 -5.13 -9.35 -9.63
N LEU A 596 -5.06 -10.60 -9.16
CA LEU A 596 -6.24 -11.43 -8.90
C LEU A 596 -7.15 -10.77 -7.84
N THR A 597 -6.59 -10.36 -6.71
CA THR A 597 -7.34 -9.81 -5.56
C THR A 597 -7.79 -8.34 -5.72
N ARG A 598 -7.77 -7.77 -6.93
CA ARG A 598 -8.21 -6.38 -7.19
C ARG A 598 -9.73 -6.22 -7.13
N ASP A 599 -10.45 -7.15 -7.75
CA ASP A 599 -11.91 -7.11 -7.95
C ASP A 599 -12.66 -8.27 -7.25
N TYR A 600 -11.95 -9.05 -6.41
CA TYR A 600 -12.42 -10.18 -5.60
C TYR A 600 -11.61 -10.31 -4.31
N VAL A 601 -12.24 -10.70 -3.19
CA VAL A 601 -11.51 -10.93 -1.93
C VAL A 601 -10.68 -12.24 -1.99
N PRO A 602 -9.60 -12.38 -1.20
CA PRO A 602 -8.78 -13.60 -1.19
C PRO A 602 -9.56 -14.91 -0.97
N SER A 603 -10.60 -14.92 -0.14
CA SER A 603 -11.40 -16.13 0.12
C SER A 603 -12.30 -16.55 -1.04
N ALA A 604 -12.57 -15.69 -2.04
CA ALA A 604 -13.44 -16.03 -3.17
C ALA A 604 -12.88 -17.17 -4.03
N TYR A 605 -11.57 -17.35 -4.00
CA TYR A 605 -10.80 -18.39 -4.67
C TYR A 605 -10.77 -19.73 -3.92
N ARG A 606 -11.09 -19.72 -2.62
CA ARG A 606 -10.79 -20.82 -1.70
C ARG A 606 -11.63 -22.08 -2.00
N GLY A 607 -10.96 -23.22 -2.14
CA GLY A 607 -11.58 -24.50 -2.52
C GLY A 607 -12.15 -24.56 -3.94
N ARG A 608 -12.02 -23.49 -4.75
CA ARG A 608 -12.51 -23.45 -6.13
C ARG A 608 -11.56 -24.19 -7.07
N ALA A 609 -12.06 -24.55 -8.27
CA ALA A 609 -11.24 -25.08 -9.35
C ALA A 609 -10.64 -23.97 -10.23
N ALA A 610 -9.40 -24.17 -10.70
CA ALA A 610 -8.73 -23.30 -11.67
C ALA A 610 -8.12 -24.11 -12.83
N ILE A 611 -7.98 -23.51 -14.01
CA ILE A 611 -7.32 -24.13 -15.17
C ILE A 611 -6.15 -23.25 -15.63
N ILE A 612 -4.98 -23.85 -15.86
CA ILE A 612 -3.78 -23.16 -16.35
C ILE A 612 -3.36 -23.77 -17.69
N LEU A 613 -3.24 -22.94 -18.72
CA LEU A 613 -2.74 -23.31 -20.04
C LEU A 613 -1.30 -22.80 -20.17
N SER A 614 -0.34 -23.68 -20.48
CA SER A 614 1.06 -23.28 -20.67
C SER A 614 1.87 -24.26 -21.51
N GLY A 615 3.04 -23.82 -22.01
CA GLY A 615 4.01 -24.68 -22.69
C GLY A 615 4.86 -25.51 -21.72
N SER A 616 5.04 -25.05 -20.48
CA SER A 616 5.93 -25.67 -19.49
C SER A 616 5.46 -25.42 -18.05
N GLU A 617 5.95 -26.26 -17.11
CA GLU A 617 5.76 -26.01 -15.67
C GLU A 617 6.44 -24.70 -15.22
N SER A 618 7.60 -24.37 -15.80
CA SER A 618 8.35 -23.15 -15.50
C SER A 618 7.55 -21.87 -15.76
N GLU A 619 6.85 -21.78 -16.89
CA GLU A 619 5.99 -20.64 -17.25
C GLU A 619 4.73 -20.54 -16.36
N ALA A 620 4.23 -21.69 -15.86
CA ALA A 620 3.05 -21.75 -15.00
C ALA A 620 3.35 -21.61 -13.49
N SER A 621 4.58 -21.89 -13.05
CA SER A 621 4.99 -22.06 -11.64
C SER A 621 4.56 -20.90 -10.71
N ALA A 622 4.84 -19.65 -11.09
CA ALA A 622 4.47 -18.47 -10.31
C ALA A 622 2.95 -18.29 -10.21
N ALA A 623 2.19 -18.66 -11.25
CA ALA A 623 0.73 -18.63 -11.23
C ALA A 623 0.14 -19.75 -10.35
N ILE A 624 0.72 -20.96 -10.40
CA ILE A 624 0.34 -22.08 -9.52
C ILE A 624 0.54 -21.68 -8.04
N PHE A 625 1.70 -21.08 -7.70
CA PHE A 625 1.98 -20.62 -6.34
C PHE A 625 1.01 -19.51 -5.89
N ALA A 626 0.77 -18.51 -6.74
CA ALA A 626 -0.18 -17.45 -6.45
C ALA A 626 -1.60 -17.97 -6.19
N LEU A 627 -2.11 -18.89 -7.02
CA LEU A 627 -3.42 -19.53 -6.82
C LEU A 627 -3.48 -20.35 -5.52
N ARG A 628 -2.41 -21.11 -5.19
CA ARG A 628 -2.31 -21.83 -3.91
C ARG A 628 -2.31 -20.88 -2.71
N SER A 629 -1.68 -19.71 -2.81
CA SER A 629 -1.71 -18.66 -1.76
C SER A 629 -3.09 -18.03 -1.53
N LEU A 630 -4.02 -18.21 -2.48
CA LEU A 630 -5.43 -17.83 -2.37
C LEU A 630 -6.33 -19.02 -1.97
N GLY A 631 -5.73 -20.18 -1.63
CA GLY A 631 -6.45 -21.37 -1.19
C GLY A 631 -7.23 -22.10 -2.29
N VAL A 632 -6.91 -21.88 -3.57
CA VAL A 632 -7.49 -22.64 -4.70
C VAL A 632 -7.27 -24.13 -4.49
N GLY A 633 -8.31 -24.94 -4.73
CA GLY A 633 -8.31 -26.38 -4.52
C GLY A 633 -7.68 -27.12 -5.69
N ALA A 634 -8.52 -27.69 -6.57
CA ALA A 634 -8.05 -28.40 -7.76
C ALA A 634 -7.53 -27.42 -8.82
N ILE A 635 -6.28 -27.61 -9.26
CA ILE A 635 -5.66 -26.82 -10.33
C ILE A 635 -5.36 -27.76 -11.50
N TYR A 636 -6.01 -27.50 -12.63
CA TYR A 636 -5.93 -28.33 -13.83
C TYR A 636 -4.91 -27.76 -14.83
N THR A 637 -4.03 -28.60 -15.37
CA THR A 637 -2.97 -28.14 -16.30
C THR A 637 -3.24 -28.57 -17.74
N VAL A 638 -3.01 -27.66 -18.69
CA VAL A 638 -3.16 -27.90 -20.13
C VAL A 638 -1.83 -27.58 -20.82
N GLY A 639 -1.32 -28.52 -21.61
CA GLY A 639 -0.06 -28.39 -22.36
C GLY A 639 1.18 -28.97 -21.67
N PHE A 640 1.18 -29.06 -20.33
CA PHE A 640 2.26 -29.67 -19.55
C PHE A 640 1.74 -30.59 -18.44
N ARG A 641 2.63 -31.47 -17.95
CA ARG A 641 2.49 -32.18 -16.67
C ARG A 641 3.55 -31.65 -15.72
N ALA A 642 3.20 -31.47 -14.46
CA ALA A 642 4.14 -31.02 -13.43
C ALA A 642 4.95 -32.18 -12.84
N SER A 643 6.18 -31.90 -12.41
CA SER A 643 7.07 -32.81 -11.70
C SER A 643 7.86 -32.15 -10.56
N GLY A 644 7.72 -30.84 -10.34
CA GLY A 644 8.36 -30.11 -9.25
C GLY A 644 7.60 -30.13 -7.90
N PRO A 645 8.02 -29.32 -6.91
CA PRO A 645 7.37 -29.21 -5.60
C PRO A 645 5.91 -28.75 -5.64
N LEU A 646 5.48 -28.16 -6.76
CA LEU A 646 4.11 -27.73 -6.99
C LEU A 646 3.23 -28.78 -7.69
N ALA A 647 3.76 -29.96 -8.02
CA ALA A 647 3.03 -31.02 -8.73
C ALA A 647 1.93 -31.70 -7.90
N GLU A 648 2.08 -31.74 -6.57
CA GLU A 648 1.08 -32.34 -5.66
C GLU A 648 -0.28 -31.64 -5.81
N GLY A 649 -1.32 -32.37 -6.21
CA GLY A 649 -2.66 -31.82 -6.44
C GLY A 649 -2.87 -31.10 -7.78
N LEU A 650 -1.97 -31.26 -8.77
CA LEU A 650 -2.20 -30.80 -10.14
C LEU A 650 -2.77 -31.92 -11.03
N GLU A 651 -3.87 -31.62 -11.71
CA GLU A 651 -4.58 -32.59 -12.55
C GLU A 651 -4.41 -32.26 -14.06
N PRO A 652 -3.56 -33.00 -14.81
CA PRO A 652 -3.33 -32.70 -16.22
C PRO A 652 -4.51 -33.11 -17.09
N PHE A 653 -5.03 -32.17 -17.88
CA PHE A 653 -6.03 -32.42 -18.93
C PHE A 653 -5.39 -33.22 -20.07
N THR A 654 -5.59 -34.55 -20.04
CA THR A 654 -5.13 -35.50 -21.06
C THR A 654 -6.13 -35.71 -22.20
N SER A 655 -7.38 -35.26 -22.06
CA SER A 655 -8.42 -35.44 -23.07
C SER A 655 -9.52 -34.37 -22.98
N ILE A 656 -10.39 -34.30 -24.00
CA ILE A 656 -11.61 -33.47 -23.95
C ILE A 656 -12.64 -33.97 -22.93
N GLN A 657 -12.50 -35.20 -22.41
CA GLN A 657 -13.32 -35.68 -21.29
C GLN A 657 -12.89 -35.03 -19.98
N SER A 658 -11.60 -34.69 -19.80
CA SER A 658 -11.09 -33.98 -18.64
C SER A 658 -11.74 -32.60 -18.45
N VAL A 659 -12.11 -31.93 -19.55
CA VAL A 659 -12.88 -30.67 -19.53
C VAL A 659 -14.25 -30.86 -18.86
N LYS A 660 -14.89 -32.03 -19.02
CA LYS A 660 -16.19 -32.32 -18.38
C LYS A 660 -16.09 -32.58 -16.86
N LEU A 661 -14.89 -32.80 -16.32
CA LEU A 661 -14.69 -33.00 -14.87
C LEU A 661 -14.78 -31.68 -14.09
N VAL A 662 -14.57 -30.54 -14.77
CA VAL A 662 -14.53 -29.22 -14.15
C VAL A 662 -15.81 -28.46 -14.49
N GLU A 663 -16.91 -28.79 -13.82
CA GLU A 663 -18.24 -28.22 -14.14
C GLU A 663 -18.24 -26.69 -14.26
N GLN A 664 -17.57 -26.00 -13.33
CA GLN A 664 -17.36 -24.55 -13.38
C GLN A 664 -15.99 -24.16 -12.77
N PRO A 665 -14.97 -23.84 -13.58
CA PRO A 665 -13.76 -23.20 -13.06
C PRO A 665 -14.04 -21.76 -12.63
N PHE A 666 -13.41 -21.33 -11.54
CA PHE A 666 -13.44 -19.94 -11.06
C PHE A 666 -12.32 -19.10 -11.69
N VAL A 667 -11.18 -19.71 -12.01
CA VAL A 667 -10.05 -19.04 -12.67
C VAL A 667 -9.61 -19.79 -13.92
N ILE A 668 -9.28 -19.06 -14.99
CA ILE A 668 -8.49 -19.56 -16.12
C ILE A 668 -7.25 -18.67 -16.28
N VAL A 669 -6.07 -19.27 -16.32
CA VAL A 669 -4.80 -18.57 -16.55
C VAL A 669 -4.19 -19.03 -17.88
N SER A 670 -3.86 -18.08 -18.77
CA SER A 670 -3.11 -18.34 -20.00
C SER A 670 -1.65 -17.90 -19.84
N ALA A 671 -0.76 -18.84 -19.58
CA ALA A 671 0.69 -18.67 -19.67
C ALA A 671 1.21 -19.32 -20.97
N LEU A 672 0.55 -18.99 -22.08
CA LEU A 672 0.92 -19.44 -23.43
C LEU A 672 1.80 -18.38 -24.13
N PRO A 673 2.68 -18.76 -25.07
CA PRO A 673 3.40 -17.81 -25.90
C PRO A 673 2.46 -17.18 -26.97
N PRO A 674 2.81 -16.02 -27.55
CA PRO A 674 1.91 -15.22 -28.40
C PRO A 674 1.24 -15.96 -29.55
N GLU A 675 1.97 -16.85 -30.22
CA GLU A 675 1.52 -17.62 -31.39
C GLU A 675 0.45 -18.66 -31.02
N LYS A 676 0.34 -18.98 -29.72
CA LYS A 676 -0.61 -19.94 -29.15
C LYS A 676 -1.70 -19.27 -28.30
N SER A 677 -1.62 -17.96 -28.05
CA SER A 677 -2.56 -17.21 -27.20
C SER A 677 -4.04 -17.41 -27.56
N LEU A 678 -4.37 -17.57 -28.84
CA LEU A 678 -5.75 -17.82 -29.30
C LEU A 678 -6.35 -19.16 -28.83
N LEU A 679 -5.54 -20.14 -28.44
CA LEU A 679 -5.98 -21.49 -28.05
C LEU A 679 -6.85 -21.50 -26.78
N VAL A 680 -6.82 -20.44 -25.97
CA VAL A 680 -7.67 -20.31 -24.77
C VAL A 680 -9.12 -19.89 -25.08
N GLN A 681 -9.36 -19.25 -26.24
CA GLN A 681 -10.69 -18.70 -26.56
C GLN A 681 -11.84 -19.74 -26.62
N PRO A 682 -11.66 -20.98 -27.15
CA PRO A 682 -12.70 -22.00 -27.09
C PRO A 682 -13.10 -22.38 -25.66
N LEU A 683 -12.13 -22.38 -24.73
CA LEU A 683 -12.34 -22.70 -23.32
C LEU A 683 -13.14 -21.59 -22.60
N LEU A 684 -12.77 -20.33 -22.84
CA LEU A 684 -13.49 -19.16 -22.34
C LEU A 684 -14.95 -19.12 -22.81
N ARG A 685 -15.19 -19.44 -24.10
CA ARG A 685 -16.53 -19.53 -24.70
C ARG A 685 -17.33 -20.72 -24.20
N HIS A 686 -16.69 -21.86 -23.92
CA HIS A 686 -17.34 -23.04 -23.36
C HIS A 686 -17.89 -22.76 -21.96
N TYR A 687 -17.06 -22.21 -21.08
CA TYR A 687 -17.41 -21.88 -19.69
C TYR A 687 -18.09 -20.52 -19.50
N ARG A 688 -18.61 -19.91 -20.58
CA ARG A 688 -19.30 -18.61 -20.54
C ARG A 688 -20.42 -18.56 -19.51
N THR A 689 -20.67 -17.38 -18.95
CA THR A 689 -21.71 -17.17 -17.93
C THR A 689 -23.11 -17.34 -18.52
N SER A 690 -23.67 -18.54 -18.38
CA SER A 690 -25.00 -18.89 -18.86
C SER A 690 -26.04 -18.58 -17.79
N GLY A 691 -26.84 -17.52 -18.00
CA GLY A 691 -27.73 -16.91 -16.98
C GLY A 691 -28.97 -17.72 -16.58
N ARG A 692 -28.82 -19.01 -16.27
CA ARG A 692 -29.91 -19.94 -15.85
C ARG A 692 -29.44 -20.94 -14.79
N ALA A 693 -28.82 -20.46 -13.70
CA ALA A 693 -28.51 -21.27 -12.53
C ALA A 693 -29.43 -20.87 -11.36
N SER A 694 -29.98 -21.87 -10.67
CA SER A 694 -30.79 -21.73 -9.45
C SER A 694 -30.21 -22.65 -8.36
N PRO A 695 -29.87 -22.17 -7.15
CA PRO A 695 -29.89 -20.77 -6.72
C PRO A 695 -28.97 -19.87 -7.57
N PRO A 696 -29.03 -18.53 -7.43
CA PRO A 696 -28.19 -17.58 -8.16
C PRO A 696 -26.69 -17.76 -7.86
N SER A 697 -26.08 -18.77 -8.48
CA SER A 697 -24.68 -19.12 -8.31
C SER A 697 -23.80 -17.97 -8.82
N THR A 698 -22.76 -17.68 -8.05
CA THR A 698 -21.95 -16.48 -8.22
C THR A 698 -21.25 -16.46 -9.58
N ARG A 699 -21.56 -15.41 -10.35
CA ARG A 699 -21.04 -15.21 -11.72
C ARG A 699 -19.57 -14.81 -11.77
N GLY A 700 -18.94 -14.61 -10.61
CA GLY A 700 -17.53 -14.33 -10.49
C GLY A 700 -16.69 -15.41 -11.18
N LYS A 701 -15.97 -15.01 -12.22
CA LYS A 701 -15.03 -15.84 -12.97
C LYS A 701 -13.89 -14.95 -13.46
N VAL A 702 -12.66 -15.42 -13.29
CA VAL A 702 -11.45 -14.62 -13.50
C VAL A 702 -10.60 -15.21 -14.63
N TYR A 703 -10.36 -14.43 -15.67
CA TYR A 703 -9.39 -14.76 -16.71
C TYR A 703 -8.13 -13.92 -16.50
N LEU A 704 -6.97 -14.58 -16.47
CA LEU A 704 -5.68 -13.94 -16.32
C LEU A 704 -4.79 -14.30 -17.52
N ASP A 705 -4.40 -13.27 -18.29
CA ASP A 705 -3.59 -13.43 -19.48
C ASP A 705 -2.14 -13.05 -19.20
N LEU A 706 -1.25 -14.05 -19.13
CA LEU A 706 0.19 -13.88 -18.86
C LEU A 706 1.04 -13.89 -20.16
N THR A 707 0.40 -13.92 -21.33
CA THR A 707 1.06 -13.92 -22.64
C THR A 707 1.88 -12.64 -22.83
N ARG A 708 3.22 -12.74 -22.98
CA ARG A 708 4.13 -11.61 -23.19
C ARG A 708 4.47 -11.43 -24.68
N GLY A 709 4.36 -10.20 -25.19
CA GLY A 709 4.76 -9.82 -26.55
C GLY A 709 3.60 -9.58 -27.53
N GLU A 710 3.94 -9.14 -28.75
CA GLU A 710 2.96 -8.92 -29.83
C GLU A 710 2.25 -10.22 -30.22
N ARG A 711 0.92 -10.15 -30.38
CA ARG A 711 0.06 -11.33 -30.56
C ARG A 711 -1.10 -11.05 -31.51
N THR A 712 -1.63 -12.09 -32.13
CA THR A 712 -2.78 -11.99 -33.03
C THR A 712 -4.09 -12.14 -32.28
N GLY A 713 -4.93 -11.09 -32.31
CA GLY A 713 -6.26 -11.07 -31.68
C GLY A 713 -6.24 -10.87 -30.17
N ASP A 714 -7.43 -10.87 -29.58
CA ASP A 714 -7.65 -10.46 -28.19
C ASP A 714 -8.39 -11.54 -27.35
N PRO A 715 -7.65 -12.36 -26.59
CA PRO A 715 -8.24 -13.26 -25.59
C PRO A 715 -8.94 -12.55 -24.42
N VAL A 716 -8.52 -11.33 -24.05
CA VAL A 716 -9.04 -10.57 -22.89
C VAL A 716 -10.44 -10.05 -23.20
N GLY A 717 -10.63 -9.37 -24.34
CA GLY A 717 -11.95 -8.94 -24.80
C GLY A 717 -12.90 -10.11 -25.07
N VAL A 718 -12.39 -11.25 -25.55
CA VAL A 718 -13.21 -12.49 -25.69
C VAL A 718 -13.63 -13.07 -24.33
N ALA A 719 -12.79 -12.95 -23.29
CA ALA A 719 -13.17 -13.32 -21.93
C ALA A 719 -14.26 -12.39 -21.38
N VAL A 720 -14.10 -11.06 -21.53
CA VAL A 720 -15.11 -10.07 -21.12
C VAL A 720 -16.46 -10.34 -21.82
N GLN A 721 -16.45 -10.57 -23.15
CA GLN A 721 -17.65 -10.92 -23.92
C GLN A 721 -18.29 -12.26 -23.49
N ALA A 722 -17.52 -13.18 -22.90
CA ALA A 722 -18.02 -14.44 -22.35
C ALA A 722 -18.49 -14.32 -20.87
N GLY A 723 -18.41 -13.12 -20.28
CA GLY A 723 -18.84 -12.83 -18.91
C GLY A 723 -17.80 -13.16 -17.84
N TRP A 724 -16.51 -12.93 -18.13
CA TRP A 724 -15.39 -13.04 -17.20
C TRP A 724 -14.87 -11.65 -16.79
N THR A 725 -14.44 -11.49 -15.54
CA THR A 725 -13.49 -10.42 -15.18
C THR A 725 -12.14 -10.82 -15.76
N ALA A 726 -11.52 -9.96 -16.57
CA ALA A 726 -10.32 -10.28 -17.32
C ALA A 726 -9.18 -9.29 -17.02
N TYR A 727 -7.99 -9.81 -16.77
CA TYR A 727 -6.78 -9.03 -16.50
C TYR A 727 -5.68 -9.34 -17.53
N GLY A 728 -4.88 -8.32 -17.87
CA GLY A 728 -3.77 -8.45 -18.81
C GLY A 728 -2.41 -8.62 -18.12
N ILE A 729 -1.40 -9.02 -18.90
CA ILE A 729 -0.01 -9.10 -18.44
C ILE A 729 0.53 -7.74 -17.97
N ASP A 730 -0.04 -6.63 -18.44
CA ASP A 730 0.36 -5.27 -18.03
C ASP A 730 -0.06 -4.95 -16.60
N ASP A 731 -1.24 -5.39 -16.14
CA ASP A 731 -1.66 -5.28 -14.73
C ASP A 731 -0.66 -6.04 -13.83
N VAL A 732 -0.29 -7.26 -14.25
CA VAL A 732 0.67 -8.12 -13.54
C VAL A 732 2.08 -7.51 -13.55
N ASN A 733 2.53 -6.94 -14.67
CA ASN A 733 3.83 -6.29 -14.78
C ASN A 733 3.92 -5.03 -13.89
N ALA A 734 2.86 -4.22 -13.85
CA ALA A 734 2.81 -3.04 -12.98
C ALA A 734 2.86 -3.44 -11.50
N TRP A 735 2.04 -4.39 -11.04
CA TRP A 735 2.15 -4.92 -9.68
C TRP A 735 3.49 -5.59 -9.39
N THR A 736 4.05 -6.36 -10.33
CA THR A 736 5.39 -6.96 -10.19
C THR A 736 6.47 -5.89 -10.03
N THR A 737 6.31 -4.72 -10.67
CA THR A 737 7.24 -3.59 -10.54
C THR A 737 7.10 -2.89 -9.17
N VAL A 738 5.87 -2.75 -8.63
CA VAL A 738 5.64 -2.30 -7.25
C VAL A 738 6.33 -3.23 -6.25
N GLU A 739 6.15 -4.54 -6.38
CA GLU A 739 6.76 -5.54 -5.50
C GLU A 739 8.30 -5.61 -5.66
N THR A 740 8.81 -5.43 -6.88
CA THR A 740 10.26 -5.32 -7.15
C THR A 740 10.88 -4.09 -6.46
N LEU A 741 10.23 -2.93 -6.53
CA LEU A 741 10.66 -1.71 -5.82
C LEU A 741 10.64 -1.90 -4.30
N ARG A 742 9.58 -2.52 -3.77
CA ARG A 742 9.47 -2.84 -2.34
C ARG A 742 10.56 -3.81 -1.87
N LEU A 743 10.91 -4.80 -2.69
CA LEU A 743 11.97 -5.78 -2.39
C LEU A 743 13.40 -5.20 -2.48
N LEU A 744 13.69 -4.36 -3.48
CA LEU A 744 15.04 -3.85 -3.73
C LEU A 744 15.39 -2.61 -2.90
N VAL A 745 14.44 -1.69 -2.68
CA VAL A 745 14.72 -0.40 -1.99
C VAL A 745 13.76 -0.09 -0.84
N GLY A 746 12.83 -1.00 -0.51
CA GLY A 746 11.89 -0.82 0.61
C GLY A 746 10.83 0.28 0.40
N GLN A 747 10.77 0.90 -0.77
CA GLN A 747 9.81 1.98 -1.06
C GLN A 747 8.47 1.41 -1.52
N ASN A 748 7.39 2.13 -1.22
CA ASN A 748 6.07 1.89 -1.79
C ASN A 748 5.75 2.96 -2.83
N VAL A 749 5.09 2.55 -3.91
CA VAL A 749 4.71 3.38 -5.05
C VAL A 749 3.31 2.96 -5.51
N PRO A 750 2.36 3.88 -5.75
CA PRO A 750 1.00 3.51 -6.15
C PRO A 750 0.92 2.73 -7.46
N PHE A 751 0.08 1.69 -7.50
CA PHE A 751 -0.13 0.85 -8.68
C PHE A 751 -0.60 1.64 -9.91
N ASP A 752 -1.52 2.59 -9.71
CA ASP A 752 -2.04 3.45 -10.78
C ASP A 752 -0.91 4.31 -11.40
N PHE A 753 -0.01 4.86 -10.58
CA PHE A 753 1.20 5.56 -11.05
C PHE A 753 2.14 4.65 -11.88
N VAL A 754 2.40 3.41 -11.45
CA VAL A 754 3.24 2.46 -12.20
C VAL A 754 2.60 2.08 -13.54
N ARG A 755 1.27 1.88 -13.57
CA ARG A 755 0.54 1.57 -14.80
C ARG A 755 0.49 2.76 -15.75
N MET A 756 0.32 3.97 -15.24
CA MET A 756 0.40 5.22 -16.01
C MET A 756 1.78 5.39 -16.65
N ALA A 757 2.86 5.21 -15.87
CA ALA A 757 4.23 5.23 -16.36
C ALA A 757 4.54 4.14 -17.40
N SER A 758 3.77 3.03 -17.39
CA SER A 758 3.83 1.96 -18.39
C SER A 758 3.02 2.26 -19.66
N GLY A 759 2.49 3.49 -19.83
CA GLY A 759 1.81 3.95 -21.05
C GLY A 759 0.29 3.72 -21.09
N ARG A 760 -0.36 3.46 -19.95
CA ARG A 760 -1.83 3.28 -19.87
C ARG A 760 -2.49 4.25 -18.87
N VAL A 761 -3.09 5.31 -19.40
CA VAL A 761 -4.04 6.18 -18.68
C VAL A 761 -5.43 5.50 -18.68
N PHE A 762 -6.28 5.82 -17.69
CA PHE A 762 -7.70 5.42 -17.64
C PHE A 762 -8.61 6.43 -18.35
#